data_AF-A0A7M2WTI1-F1
#
_entry.id   AF-A0A7M2WTI1-F1
#
_cell.length_a   1.000
_cell.length_b   1.000
_cell.length_c   1.000
_cell.angle_alpha   90.00
_cell.angle_beta   90.00
_cell.angle_gamma   90.00
#
_symmetry.space_group_name_H-M   'P 1'
#
loop_
_entity.id
_entity.type
_entity.pdbx_description
1 polymer ?
#
loop_
_entity_poly.entity_id
_entity_poly.type
_entity_poly.pdbx_seq_one_letter_code
_entity_poly.pdbx_strand_id
1 'polypeptide(L)'
;MTSPRPRPIVTAVRSAIETLEDRRLFAVIGSPLADISGNPGGTGTVNAAAAFNDDTATFVQVTTSLGNYRVQLFDSRKPGTVQNFLRYVNADRYDGLIIHRSDTLGGSTVLPPTILQGGGYVFPGFNHVATFPPIVNEFTSNGIISNTRGTLAMAKSSNPDSATSEWFLNLSDNSADLDDTGNSGGFTVFAKVVDADLPIVDAIAAVPRFAFASPFSTIPLRNYTNTDFSNSVTPGANNVISTTTDIISDVLTYSVSSSDPSIAAASVDAAGQVALTYGSTVGTATVTVTATGVDGVTTGQTTFDVGVGQLDVTIGGTSGNKSVSFTDADGTVSTVSVKGAGTATVRFTGTDLAQTANKGKISVAGAGGAALSLVSIAGSDASTAVTITGKGGDGVTSLQVLSADGALKSLTASKTNLTGAITTVGAVGTINLLSANNAALNLGGTTSDKGVKITAGDFVDTDIISGAPLASVKLRSDTGTDGLSDVISAPGITSLTITGNSSATITSVGEPNINKITIGGDFSGSISGHQIASLTVKGNLTGATINAIHAANEHADAREANLKQNQAIGKLAVGGAIVNSVVDTAGSVGSITAGSVSSSRLFIGLLGQTLVPTTVSQLTQEATLNVLTIKGTLASTDIASRFLGKLNIGSVTTDNGGAPFGLAGDSLTLLNARKADGTRITIKNVTTQAEFDASIGAIGLGDWNVAIL
;
A
#
# COMPACT_ATOMS: atom_id res chain seq x y z
N MET A 1 73.44 -12.50 -20.92
CA MET A 1 72.12 -12.68 -20.28
C MET A 1 71.37 -11.35 -20.38
N THR A 2 70.62 -11.16 -21.45
CA THR A 2 69.71 -10.02 -21.62
C THR A 2 68.40 -10.60 -22.14
N SER A 3 67.41 -10.61 -21.25
CA SER A 3 66.08 -11.19 -21.48
C SER A 3 65.36 -10.47 -22.62
N PRO A 4 64.76 -11.18 -23.60
CA PRO A 4 63.89 -10.54 -24.58
C PRO A 4 62.52 -10.26 -23.94
N ARG A 5 62.03 -9.04 -24.15
CA ARG A 5 60.71 -8.57 -23.68
C ARG A 5 59.59 -9.50 -24.18
N PRO A 6 58.59 -9.85 -23.34
CA PRO A 6 57.41 -10.54 -23.82
C PRO A 6 56.54 -9.60 -24.67
N ARG A 7 56.04 -10.11 -25.80
CA ARG A 7 55.00 -9.46 -26.62
C ARG A 7 53.70 -9.40 -25.80
N PRO A 8 52.89 -8.33 -25.91
CA PRO A 8 51.61 -8.28 -25.22
C PRO A 8 50.66 -9.30 -25.84
N ILE A 9 50.42 -10.39 -25.11
CA ILE A 9 49.40 -11.39 -25.42
C ILE A 9 48.04 -10.78 -25.04
N VAL A 10 47.26 -10.46 -26.08
CA VAL A 10 45.82 -10.72 -26.22
C VAL A 10 45.03 -10.85 -24.89
N THR A 11 44.79 -9.73 -24.21
CA THR A 11 43.81 -9.65 -23.10
C THR A 11 42.72 -8.61 -23.35
N ALA A 12 42.83 -7.77 -24.39
CA ALA A 12 41.93 -6.64 -24.62
C ALA A 12 40.68 -6.93 -25.49
N VAL A 13 40.37 -8.19 -25.83
CA VAL A 13 39.17 -8.54 -26.64
C VAL A 13 38.18 -9.44 -25.88
N ARG A 14 38.50 -9.89 -24.66
CA ARG A 14 37.63 -10.81 -23.89
C ARG A 14 36.46 -10.15 -23.15
N SER A 15 36.28 -8.83 -23.23
CA SER A 15 35.22 -8.10 -22.49
C SER A 15 34.09 -7.53 -23.36
N ALA A 16 33.92 -8.02 -24.59
CA ALA A 16 32.75 -7.69 -25.43
C ALA A 16 31.92 -8.92 -25.81
N ILE A 17 32.01 -10.01 -25.04
CA ILE A 17 31.20 -11.21 -25.21
C ILE A 17 29.97 -11.11 -24.30
N GLU A 18 28.80 -11.20 -24.95
CA GLU A 18 27.46 -11.46 -24.43
C GLU A 18 26.81 -10.43 -23.50
N THR A 19 26.33 -9.34 -24.08
CA THR A 19 24.88 -9.14 -24.03
C THR A 19 24.28 -9.89 -25.23
N LEU A 20 24.02 -11.20 -25.06
CA LEU A 20 22.87 -11.79 -25.75
C LEU A 20 21.73 -10.80 -25.52
N GLU A 21 20.93 -10.50 -26.54
CA GLU A 21 19.82 -9.58 -26.32
C GLU A 21 19.07 -10.06 -25.09
N ASP A 22 19.09 -9.25 -24.03
CA ASP A 22 18.25 -9.42 -22.85
C ASP A 22 16.81 -9.04 -23.28
N ARG A 23 16.38 -9.52 -24.47
CA ARG A 23 15.01 -9.90 -24.78
C ARG A 23 14.69 -11.12 -23.92
N ARG A 24 14.86 -10.95 -22.61
CA ARG A 24 14.08 -11.65 -21.62
C ARG A 24 12.65 -11.58 -22.13
N LEU A 25 12.03 -12.74 -22.25
CA LEU A 25 10.63 -12.89 -22.60
C LEU A 25 9.80 -12.05 -21.63
N PHE A 26 9.61 -10.78 -21.94
CA PHE A 26 8.73 -9.92 -21.19
C PHE A 26 7.60 -9.59 -22.15
N ALA A 27 6.43 -10.13 -21.87
CA ALA A 27 5.19 -9.55 -22.32
C ALA A 27 5.17 -8.17 -21.66
N VAL A 28 5.59 -7.15 -22.43
CA VAL A 28 5.52 -5.78 -21.94
C VAL A 28 4.04 -5.45 -21.84
N ILE A 29 3.59 -4.99 -20.68
CA ILE A 29 2.22 -4.52 -20.50
C ILE A 29 2.05 -3.35 -21.47
N GLY A 30 1.29 -3.58 -22.54
CA GLY A 30 1.07 -2.60 -23.60
C GLY A 30 0.10 -1.52 -23.15
N SER A 31 -1.00 -1.92 -22.51
CA SER A 31 -1.97 -1.00 -21.91
C SER A 31 -2.67 -1.68 -20.72
N PRO A 32 -2.93 -0.96 -19.62
CA PRO A 32 -3.69 -1.52 -18.51
C PRO A 32 -5.10 -1.90 -18.96
N LEU A 33 -5.61 -3.01 -18.44
CA LEU A 33 -7.01 -3.39 -18.64
C LEU A 33 -7.91 -2.41 -17.89
N ALA A 34 -8.99 -1.98 -18.54
CA ALA A 34 -9.98 -1.12 -17.91
C ALA A 34 -10.81 -1.92 -16.91
N ASP A 35 -11.12 -1.29 -15.77
CA ASP A 35 -12.07 -1.83 -14.81
C ASP A 35 -13.43 -2.03 -15.45
N ILE A 36 -14.16 -3.04 -14.98
CA ILE A 36 -15.50 -3.35 -15.49
C ILE A 36 -16.50 -3.44 -14.33
N SER A 37 -17.78 -3.27 -14.66
CA SER A 37 -18.86 -3.52 -13.71
C SER A 37 -19.99 -4.34 -14.33
N GLY A 38 -20.76 -5.02 -13.49
CA GLY A 38 -21.91 -5.82 -13.90
C GLY A 38 -22.88 -6.11 -12.78
N ASN A 39 -24.08 -6.60 -13.12
CA ASN A 39 -25.10 -6.88 -12.12
C ASN A 39 -24.80 -8.18 -11.35
N PRO A 40 -25.22 -8.28 -10.07
CA PRO A 40 -25.14 -9.53 -9.32
C PRO A 40 -25.80 -10.69 -10.08
N GLY A 41 -25.12 -11.84 -10.15
CA GLY A 41 -25.57 -13.03 -10.90
C GLY A 41 -25.38 -12.97 -12.42
N GLY A 42 -24.77 -11.90 -12.95
CA GLY A 42 -24.48 -11.75 -14.38
C GLY A 42 -23.16 -12.38 -14.83
N THR A 43 -22.77 -12.07 -16.07
CA THR A 43 -21.49 -12.48 -16.68
C THR A 43 -20.86 -11.34 -17.45
N GLY A 44 -19.54 -11.37 -17.63
CA GLY A 44 -18.80 -10.42 -18.47
C GLY A 44 -17.60 -11.06 -19.16
N THR A 45 -16.99 -10.31 -20.09
CA THR A 45 -15.81 -10.78 -20.83
C THR A 45 -14.80 -9.66 -21.01
N VAL A 46 -13.51 -9.95 -20.87
CA VAL A 46 -12.39 -9.03 -21.08
C VAL A 46 -11.36 -9.68 -22.00
N ASN A 47 -10.90 -8.98 -23.04
CA ASN A 47 -9.80 -9.47 -23.88
C ASN A 47 -8.46 -9.07 -23.24
N ALA A 48 -7.86 -9.99 -22.49
CA ALA A 48 -6.59 -9.74 -21.82
C ALA A 48 -5.38 -9.84 -22.75
N ALA A 49 -5.49 -10.54 -23.88
CA ALA A 49 -4.40 -10.63 -24.85
C ALA A 49 -3.99 -9.24 -25.38
N ALA A 50 -4.97 -8.31 -25.51
CA ALA A 50 -4.70 -6.93 -25.92
C ALA A 50 -3.86 -6.12 -24.92
N ALA A 51 -3.73 -6.57 -23.67
CA ALA A 51 -2.92 -5.89 -22.65
C ALA A 51 -1.44 -6.28 -22.69
N PHE A 52 -1.09 -7.34 -23.42
CA PHE A 52 0.27 -7.87 -23.51
C PHE A 52 0.81 -7.66 -24.92
N ASN A 53 1.94 -6.98 -25.04
CA ASN A 53 2.69 -6.94 -26.29
C ASN A 53 3.56 -8.19 -26.35
N ASP A 54 3.31 -9.06 -27.32
CA ASP A 54 4.25 -10.11 -27.69
C ASP A 54 5.36 -9.47 -28.53
N ASP A 55 6.61 -9.51 -28.06
CA ASP A 55 7.72 -9.02 -28.88
C ASP A 55 7.86 -9.94 -30.09
N THR A 56 8.02 -9.30 -31.25
CA THR A 56 8.10 -9.78 -32.65
C THR A 56 9.08 -10.93 -32.98
N ALA A 57 9.60 -11.67 -31.99
CA ALA A 57 10.51 -12.78 -32.22
C ALA A 57 9.77 -13.96 -32.85
N THR A 58 10.24 -14.39 -34.02
CA THR A 58 9.69 -15.57 -34.69
C THR A 58 10.17 -16.82 -33.98
N PHE A 59 9.26 -17.74 -33.65
CA PHE A 59 9.59 -19.07 -33.14
C PHE A 59 9.32 -20.14 -34.19
N VAL A 60 10.20 -21.14 -34.25
CA VAL A 60 10.03 -22.32 -35.08
C VAL A 60 10.10 -23.57 -34.21
N GLN A 61 9.08 -24.43 -34.29
CA GLN A 61 9.12 -25.76 -33.71
C GLN A 61 9.87 -26.69 -34.64
N VAL A 62 10.83 -27.43 -34.11
CA VAL A 62 11.46 -28.55 -34.79
C VAL A 62 10.94 -29.84 -34.15
N THR A 63 10.13 -30.57 -34.90
CA THR A 63 9.59 -31.87 -34.47
C THR A 63 10.58 -32.94 -34.84
N THR A 64 11.02 -33.76 -33.88
CA THR A 64 11.95 -34.88 -34.15
C THR A 64 11.42 -36.20 -33.62
N SER A 65 12.01 -37.31 -34.05
CA SER A 65 11.69 -38.64 -33.51
C SER A 65 12.02 -38.82 -32.01
N LEU A 66 12.72 -37.88 -31.38
CA LEU A 66 13.14 -37.92 -29.98
C LEU A 66 12.48 -36.82 -29.12
N GLY A 67 11.56 -36.05 -29.69
CA GLY A 67 10.88 -34.93 -29.03
C GLY A 67 10.92 -33.65 -29.87
N ASN A 68 10.11 -32.67 -29.48
CA ASN A 68 9.99 -31.40 -30.19
C ASN A 68 10.75 -30.32 -29.42
N TYR A 69 11.60 -29.55 -30.10
CA TYR A 69 12.27 -28.40 -29.48
C TYR A 69 11.98 -27.13 -30.29
N ARG A 70 11.94 -25.99 -29.61
CA ARG A 70 11.65 -24.69 -30.21
C ARG A 70 12.92 -23.86 -30.33
N VAL A 71 13.00 -23.08 -31.39
CA VAL A 71 14.08 -22.12 -31.62
C VAL A 71 13.52 -20.71 -31.77
N GLN A 72 14.11 -19.76 -31.06
CA GLN A 72 13.86 -18.33 -31.20
C GLN A 72 14.79 -17.79 -32.29
N LEU A 73 14.23 -17.12 -33.30
CA LEU A 73 15.01 -16.50 -34.37
C LEU A 73 15.46 -15.08 -33.96
N PHE A 74 16.62 -14.66 -34.46
CA PHE A 74 17.16 -13.32 -34.24
C PHE A 74 16.76 -12.36 -35.37
N ASP A 75 15.44 -12.18 -35.58
CA ASP A 75 14.85 -11.50 -36.75
C ASP A 75 15.45 -10.12 -37.04
N SER A 76 15.69 -9.31 -36.00
CA SER A 76 16.20 -7.93 -36.13
C SER A 76 17.72 -7.86 -36.33
N ARG A 77 18.46 -8.78 -35.71
CA ARG A 77 19.94 -8.77 -35.75
C ARG A 77 20.48 -9.50 -36.97
N LYS A 78 19.81 -10.55 -37.44
CA LYS A 78 20.25 -11.38 -38.58
C LYS A 78 19.15 -11.54 -39.62
N PRO A 79 18.59 -10.42 -40.13
CA PRO A 79 17.38 -10.44 -40.95
C PRO A 79 17.55 -11.24 -42.24
N GLY A 80 18.70 -11.16 -42.92
CA GLY A 80 18.93 -11.90 -44.16
C GLY A 80 19.02 -13.41 -43.93
N THR A 81 19.67 -13.81 -42.84
CA THR A 81 19.85 -15.22 -42.46
C THR A 81 18.55 -15.84 -41.97
N VAL A 82 17.81 -15.12 -41.13
CA VAL A 82 16.49 -15.53 -40.66
C VAL A 82 15.51 -15.62 -41.83
N GLN A 83 15.47 -14.63 -42.72
CA GLN A 83 14.63 -14.68 -43.92
C GLN A 83 14.98 -15.88 -44.81
N ASN A 84 16.27 -16.20 -44.96
CA ASN A 84 16.69 -17.38 -45.70
C ASN A 84 16.21 -18.67 -45.03
N PHE A 85 16.40 -18.82 -43.72
CA PHE A 85 15.92 -19.99 -42.98
C PHE A 85 14.40 -20.17 -43.13
N LEU A 86 13.63 -19.11 -42.88
CA LEU A 86 12.17 -19.12 -43.03
C LEU A 86 11.72 -19.36 -44.47
N ARG A 87 12.51 -18.97 -45.48
CA ARG A 87 12.22 -19.27 -46.88
C ARG A 87 12.25 -20.77 -47.18
N TYR A 88 13.15 -21.53 -46.55
CA TYR A 88 13.17 -23.00 -46.69
C TYR A 88 12.03 -23.66 -45.91
N VAL A 89 11.70 -23.15 -44.72
CA VAL A 89 10.53 -23.59 -43.93
C VAL A 89 9.24 -23.39 -44.75
N ASN A 90 8.99 -22.17 -45.21
CA ASN A 90 7.78 -21.81 -45.97
C ASN A 90 7.67 -22.47 -47.36
N ALA A 91 8.76 -23.01 -47.89
CA ALA A 91 8.79 -23.74 -49.16
C ALA A 91 8.71 -25.26 -48.96
N ASP A 92 8.42 -25.73 -47.74
CA ASP A 92 8.39 -27.13 -47.30
C ASP A 92 9.67 -27.91 -47.64
N ARG A 93 10.80 -27.21 -47.85
CA ARG A 93 12.09 -27.84 -48.20
C ARG A 93 12.80 -28.45 -46.99
N TYR A 94 12.32 -28.12 -45.79
CA TYR A 94 12.79 -28.69 -44.54
C TYR A 94 11.89 -29.84 -44.01
N ASP A 95 10.82 -30.20 -44.72
CA ASP A 95 10.03 -31.38 -44.38
C ASP A 95 10.82 -32.67 -44.66
N GLY A 96 10.80 -33.60 -43.71
CA GLY A 96 11.55 -34.85 -43.80
C GLY A 96 13.07 -34.72 -43.77
N LEU A 97 13.62 -33.58 -43.30
CA LEU A 97 15.06 -33.41 -43.08
C LEU A 97 15.61 -34.49 -42.17
N ILE A 98 16.92 -34.74 -42.26
CA ILE A 98 17.64 -35.54 -41.26
C ILE A 98 18.78 -34.75 -40.63
N ILE A 99 19.05 -35.04 -39.36
CA ILE A 99 20.34 -34.70 -38.75
C ILE A 99 21.39 -35.63 -39.38
N HIS A 100 22.12 -35.11 -40.36
CA HIS A 100 23.04 -35.91 -41.18
C HIS A 100 24.46 -35.96 -40.63
N ARG A 101 24.77 -35.13 -39.62
CA ARG A 101 26.10 -35.06 -38.99
C ARG A 101 25.97 -34.74 -37.51
N SER A 102 26.69 -35.47 -36.68
CA SER A 102 26.90 -35.19 -35.26
C SER A 102 28.40 -35.25 -35.01
N ASP A 103 29.06 -34.12 -34.83
CA ASP A 103 30.52 -34.07 -34.93
C ASP A 103 31.15 -33.29 -33.79
N THR A 104 32.41 -33.59 -33.53
CA THR A 104 33.28 -32.81 -32.65
C THR A 104 34.17 -31.96 -33.54
N LEU A 105 34.20 -30.64 -33.35
CA LEU A 105 35.16 -29.78 -34.06
C LEU A 105 36.59 -30.33 -33.86
N GLY A 106 37.31 -30.54 -34.96
CA GLY A 106 38.57 -31.29 -34.96
C GLY A 106 38.47 -32.78 -35.34
N GLY A 107 37.26 -33.30 -35.61
CA GLY A 107 37.02 -34.59 -36.27
C GLY A 107 37.10 -35.85 -35.38
N SER A 108 36.91 -35.70 -34.07
CA SER A 108 36.95 -36.85 -33.15
C SER A 108 35.60 -37.60 -33.12
N THR A 109 35.65 -38.91 -33.38
CA THR A 109 34.49 -39.80 -33.25
C THR A 109 34.31 -40.38 -31.85
N VAL A 110 35.27 -40.14 -30.94
CA VAL A 110 35.28 -40.69 -29.56
C VAL A 110 34.88 -39.64 -28.52
N LEU A 111 35.14 -38.36 -28.78
CA LEU A 111 34.72 -37.27 -27.89
C LEU A 111 33.24 -36.94 -28.08
N PRO A 112 32.55 -36.38 -27.07
CA PRO A 112 31.19 -35.88 -27.24
C PRO A 112 31.08 -34.92 -28.44
N PRO A 113 29.99 -34.97 -29.23
CA PRO A 113 29.79 -34.05 -30.33
C PRO A 113 29.65 -32.63 -29.78
N THR A 114 30.22 -31.67 -30.49
CA THR A 114 30.10 -30.23 -30.20
C THR A 114 29.13 -29.53 -31.15
N ILE A 115 28.73 -30.20 -32.25
CA ILE A 115 27.74 -29.72 -33.22
C ILE A 115 26.80 -30.83 -33.71
N LEU A 116 25.55 -30.48 -34.02
CA LEU A 116 24.62 -31.26 -34.82
C LEU A 116 24.29 -30.51 -36.11
N GLN A 117 24.38 -31.12 -37.28
CA GLN A 117 24.14 -30.46 -38.57
C GLN A 117 22.90 -31.03 -39.27
N GLY A 118 22.06 -30.11 -39.77
CA GLY A 118 20.82 -30.36 -40.50
C GLY A 118 20.72 -29.50 -41.76
N GLY A 119 19.59 -29.58 -42.46
CA GLY A 119 19.31 -28.73 -43.63
C GLY A 119 19.96 -29.15 -44.96
N GLY A 120 20.74 -30.24 -44.97
CA GLY A 120 21.46 -30.71 -46.16
C GLY A 120 20.77 -31.85 -46.91
N TYR A 121 20.09 -32.74 -46.20
CA TYR A 121 19.55 -33.99 -46.75
C TYR A 121 18.16 -34.30 -46.20
N VAL A 122 17.33 -34.93 -47.04
CA VAL A 122 16.00 -35.44 -46.69
C VAL A 122 15.94 -36.97 -46.79
N PHE A 123 15.06 -37.58 -45.99
CA PHE A 123 14.74 -39.01 -46.05
C PHE A 123 13.30 -39.20 -46.56
N PRO A 124 12.99 -40.21 -47.39
CA PRO A 124 13.86 -41.30 -47.88
C PRO A 124 14.82 -40.88 -49.00
N GLY A 125 15.87 -41.70 -49.19
CA GLY A 125 16.79 -41.59 -50.34
C GLY A 125 18.01 -40.71 -50.12
N PHE A 126 18.13 -40.02 -48.99
CA PHE A 126 19.29 -39.18 -48.65
C PHE A 126 19.59 -38.13 -49.74
N ASN A 127 18.53 -37.58 -50.33
CA ASN A 127 18.64 -36.59 -51.40
C ASN A 127 19.03 -35.23 -50.81
N HIS A 128 19.82 -34.46 -51.56
CA HIS A 128 20.11 -33.07 -51.19
C HIS A 128 18.84 -32.24 -51.18
N VAL A 129 18.75 -31.35 -50.18
CA VAL A 129 17.76 -30.27 -50.19
C VAL A 129 18.00 -29.39 -51.41
N ALA A 130 16.95 -29.13 -52.19
CA ALA A 130 17.04 -28.18 -53.30
C ALA A 130 17.41 -26.79 -52.73
N THR A 131 18.53 -26.21 -53.16
CA THR A 131 19.02 -24.95 -52.60
C THR A 131 18.41 -23.72 -53.28
N PHE A 132 18.31 -22.63 -52.53
CA PHE A 132 18.20 -21.27 -53.04
C PHE A 132 19.60 -20.66 -53.22
N PRO A 133 19.75 -19.51 -53.92
CA PRO A 133 21.04 -18.83 -54.04
C PRO A 133 21.67 -18.56 -52.67
N PRO A 134 23.02 -18.56 -52.57
CA PRO A 134 23.71 -18.32 -51.32
C PRO A 134 23.48 -16.90 -50.80
N ILE A 135 23.54 -16.74 -49.47
CA ILE A 135 23.36 -15.46 -48.79
C ILE A 135 24.67 -14.85 -48.29
N VAL A 136 24.66 -13.53 -48.08
CA VAL A 136 25.76 -12.79 -47.45
C VAL A 136 25.89 -13.21 -45.98
N ASN A 137 27.12 -13.39 -45.52
CA ASN A 137 27.40 -13.71 -44.13
C ASN A 137 27.16 -12.51 -43.21
N GLU A 138 26.18 -12.61 -42.31
CA GLU A 138 25.80 -11.53 -41.39
C GLU A 138 26.52 -11.58 -40.03
N PHE A 139 27.61 -12.35 -39.89
CA PHE A 139 28.24 -12.62 -38.59
C PHE A 139 28.55 -11.33 -37.80
N THR A 140 29.17 -10.35 -38.46
CA THR A 140 29.52 -9.04 -37.87
C THR A 140 28.41 -7.97 -38.03
N SER A 141 27.39 -8.22 -38.86
CA SER A 141 26.30 -7.26 -39.12
C SER A 141 25.36 -7.16 -37.93
N ASN A 142 24.97 -5.95 -37.53
CA ASN A 142 24.09 -5.68 -36.37
C ASN A 142 24.52 -6.41 -35.08
N GLY A 143 25.84 -6.42 -34.84
CA GLY A 143 26.49 -6.99 -33.67
C GLY A 143 26.74 -8.50 -33.76
N ILE A 144 27.82 -8.97 -33.13
CA ILE A 144 28.19 -10.40 -33.10
C ILE A 144 27.28 -11.18 -32.14
N ILE A 145 26.86 -12.36 -32.57
CA ILE A 145 26.23 -13.38 -31.71
C ILE A 145 27.17 -14.58 -31.72
N SER A 146 27.66 -14.96 -30.54
CA SER A 146 28.72 -15.96 -30.39
C SER A 146 28.18 -17.37 -30.60
N ASN A 147 28.99 -18.27 -31.18
CA ASN A 147 28.66 -19.68 -31.36
C ASN A 147 28.75 -20.47 -30.04
N THR A 148 27.87 -20.12 -29.09
CA THR A 148 27.77 -20.74 -27.76
C THR A 148 26.69 -21.82 -27.73
N ARG A 149 26.65 -22.62 -26.65
CA ARG A 149 25.72 -23.75 -26.49
C ARG A 149 24.26 -23.32 -26.71
N GLY A 150 23.52 -24.11 -27.47
CA GLY A 150 22.10 -23.89 -27.78
C GLY A 150 21.85 -22.95 -28.96
N THR A 151 22.88 -22.34 -29.55
CA THR A 151 22.73 -21.48 -30.73
C THR A 151 22.71 -22.29 -32.03
N LEU A 152 22.00 -21.78 -33.04
CA LEU A 152 22.01 -22.31 -34.41
C LEU A 152 22.71 -21.31 -35.33
N ALA A 153 23.62 -21.82 -36.16
CA ALA A 153 24.35 -21.04 -37.15
C ALA A 153 24.28 -21.67 -38.54
N MET A 154 24.42 -20.84 -39.58
CA MET A 154 24.44 -21.33 -40.96
C MET A 154 25.75 -22.03 -41.28
N ALA A 155 25.67 -23.22 -41.88
CA ALA A 155 26.84 -23.90 -42.42
C ALA A 155 27.26 -23.25 -43.76
N LYS A 156 28.58 -23.18 -44.00
CA LYS A 156 29.17 -22.58 -45.19
C LYS A 156 30.49 -23.27 -45.56
N SER A 157 30.92 -23.06 -46.80
CA SER A 157 32.25 -23.43 -47.28
C SER A 157 33.31 -22.40 -46.84
N SER A 158 34.52 -22.47 -47.41
CA SER A 158 35.58 -21.47 -47.21
C SER A 158 35.22 -20.08 -47.76
N ASN A 159 34.25 -20.00 -48.68
CA ASN A 159 33.68 -18.71 -49.08
C ASN A 159 32.72 -18.22 -47.97
N PRO A 160 32.94 -17.03 -47.36
CA PRO A 160 32.04 -16.48 -46.34
C PRO A 160 30.59 -16.43 -46.79
N ASP A 161 30.32 -16.02 -48.02
CA ASP A 161 28.97 -15.79 -48.56
C ASP A 161 28.45 -17.01 -49.33
N SER A 162 28.62 -18.21 -48.77
CA SER A 162 28.23 -19.48 -49.41
C SER A 162 27.13 -20.26 -48.69
N ALA A 163 26.61 -19.73 -47.58
CA ALA A 163 25.53 -20.36 -46.83
C ALA A 163 24.26 -20.47 -47.69
N THR A 164 23.61 -21.64 -47.68
CA THR A 164 22.36 -21.92 -48.40
C THR A 164 21.31 -22.52 -47.46
N SER A 165 21.12 -23.84 -47.44
CA SER A 165 20.09 -24.55 -46.65
C SER A 165 20.63 -25.21 -45.38
N GLU A 166 21.93 -25.42 -45.29
CA GLU A 166 22.53 -26.16 -44.18
C GLU A 166 22.75 -25.27 -42.95
N TRP A 167 22.47 -25.83 -41.78
CA TRP A 167 22.67 -25.18 -40.48
C TRP A 167 23.23 -26.20 -39.49
N PHE A 168 23.89 -25.72 -38.45
CA PHE A 168 24.30 -26.53 -37.32
C PHE A 168 23.89 -25.90 -36.00
N LEU A 169 23.62 -26.76 -35.02
CA LEU A 169 23.33 -26.42 -33.64
C LEU A 169 24.58 -26.66 -32.79
N ASN A 170 24.98 -25.66 -32.01
CA ASN A 170 26.10 -25.73 -31.08
C ASN A 170 25.71 -26.46 -29.79
N LEU A 171 26.36 -27.59 -29.50
CA LEU A 171 26.14 -28.38 -28.27
C LEU A 171 27.03 -27.92 -27.11
N SER A 172 28.04 -27.10 -27.39
CA SER A 172 28.99 -26.53 -26.42
C SER A 172 29.37 -25.11 -26.85
N ASP A 173 30.20 -24.44 -26.05
CA ASP A 173 30.86 -23.20 -26.50
C ASP A 173 31.91 -23.54 -27.57
N ASN A 174 31.64 -23.10 -28.81
CA ASN A 174 32.49 -23.28 -29.98
C ASN A 174 33.07 -21.93 -30.48
N SER A 175 32.94 -20.86 -29.69
CA SER A 175 33.33 -19.49 -30.07
C SER A 175 34.79 -19.39 -30.49
N ALA A 176 35.69 -20.13 -29.83
CA ALA A 176 37.12 -20.12 -30.14
C ALA A 176 37.45 -20.52 -31.59
N ASP A 177 36.64 -21.39 -32.19
CA ASP A 177 36.86 -21.91 -33.54
C ASP A 177 35.93 -21.27 -34.59
N LEU A 178 34.70 -20.93 -34.19
CA LEU A 178 33.63 -20.51 -35.10
C LEU A 178 33.39 -18.99 -35.16
N ASP A 179 33.88 -18.23 -34.18
CA ASP A 179 33.76 -16.76 -34.16
C ASP A 179 34.96 -16.05 -34.80
N ASP A 180 35.91 -16.81 -35.36
CA ASP A 180 37.11 -16.26 -35.99
C ASP A 180 36.80 -15.54 -37.31
N THR A 181 36.79 -14.21 -37.26
CA THR A 181 36.62 -13.33 -38.43
C THR A 181 37.78 -13.42 -39.44
N GLY A 182 38.96 -13.90 -39.03
CA GLY A 182 40.11 -14.14 -39.91
C GLY A 182 40.00 -15.44 -40.71
N ASN A 183 39.21 -16.40 -40.25
CA ASN A 183 38.97 -17.68 -40.92
C ASN A 183 37.61 -17.70 -41.63
N SER A 184 37.57 -17.19 -42.86
CA SER A 184 36.37 -17.24 -43.70
C SER A 184 35.17 -16.46 -43.14
N GLY A 185 35.40 -15.44 -42.29
CA GLY A 185 34.41 -14.45 -41.86
C GLY A 185 33.52 -14.82 -40.65
N GLY A 186 33.83 -15.88 -39.89
CA GLY A 186 32.98 -16.38 -38.79
C GLY A 186 31.67 -17.03 -39.25
N PHE A 187 30.97 -17.75 -38.37
CA PHE A 187 29.70 -18.42 -38.67
C PHE A 187 28.51 -17.67 -38.08
N THR A 188 27.58 -17.23 -38.93
CA THR A 188 26.40 -16.46 -38.48
C THR A 188 25.45 -17.30 -37.66
N VAL A 189 25.44 -17.07 -36.34
CA VAL A 189 24.36 -17.50 -35.45
C VAL A 189 23.10 -16.66 -35.73
N PHE A 190 21.98 -17.33 -35.98
CA PHE A 190 20.70 -16.69 -36.32
C PHE A 190 19.51 -17.15 -35.46
N ALA A 191 19.70 -18.16 -34.61
CA ALA A 191 18.66 -18.59 -33.67
C ALA A 191 19.27 -19.20 -32.39
N LYS A 192 18.43 -19.38 -31.37
CA LYS A 192 18.77 -20.11 -30.13
C LYS A 192 17.64 -21.05 -29.75
N VAL A 193 17.96 -22.26 -29.30
CA VAL A 193 17.00 -23.18 -28.68
C VAL A 193 16.46 -22.56 -27.39
N VAL A 194 15.16 -22.67 -27.18
CA VAL A 194 14.52 -22.30 -25.90
C VAL A 194 15.14 -23.14 -24.79
N ASP A 195 15.62 -22.51 -23.71
CA ASP A 195 16.43 -23.20 -22.69
C ASP A 195 15.72 -24.42 -22.08
N ALA A 196 14.38 -24.36 -21.94
CA ALA A 196 13.54 -25.47 -21.47
C ALA A 196 13.57 -26.71 -22.39
N ASP A 197 13.90 -26.54 -23.67
CA ASP A 197 13.89 -27.59 -24.69
C ASP A 197 15.31 -28.15 -24.96
N LEU A 198 16.37 -27.59 -24.36
CA LEU A 198 17.75 -28.09 -24.48
C LEU A 198 17.93 -29.59 -24.13
N PRO A 199 17.22 -30.17 -23.13
CA PRO A 199 17.33 -31.60 -22.84
C PRO A 199 16.96 -32.51 -24.03
N ILE A 200 16.10 -32.06 -24.93
CA ILE A 200 15.70 -32.82 -26.13
C ILE A 200 16.86 -32.84 -27.14
N VAL A 201 17.55 -31.71 -27.29
CA VAL A 201 18.76 -31.60 -28.11
C VAL A 201 19.89 -32.48 -27.55
N ASP A 202 20.05 -32.52 -26.23
CA ASP A 202 21.01 -33.42 -25.57
C ASP A 202 20.68 -34.90 -25.84
N ALA A 203 19.40 -35.27 -25.85
CA ALA A 203 18.98 -36.64 -26.20
C ALA A 203 19.32 -37.01 -27.65
N ILE A 204 19.19 -36.06 -28.59
CA ILE A 204 19.62 -36.23 -29.99
C ILE A 204 21.15 -36.40 -30.06
N ALA A 205 21.91 -35.59 -29.32
CA ALA A 205 23.37 -35.64 -29.28
C ALA A 205 23.93 -36.95 -28.69
N ALA A 206 23.17 -37.60 -27.79
CA ALA A 206 23.53 -38.87 -27.18
C ALA A 206 23.35 -40.10 -28.11
N VAL A 207 22.74 -39.92 -29.29
CA VAL A 207 22.54 -41.01 -30.25
C VAL A 207 23.89 -41.49 -30.83
N PRO A 208 24.12 -42.81 -30.94
CA PRO A 208 25.35 -43.35 -31.52
C PRO A 208 25.62 -42.83 -32.93
N ARG A 209 26.90 -42.56 -33.21
CA ARG A 209 27.39 -42.04 -34.50
C ARG A 209 28.05 -43.14 -35.31
N PHE A 210 27.78 -43.17 -36.60
CA PHE A 210 28.33 -44.14 -37.52
C PHE A 210 29.06 -43.46 -38.67
N ALA A 211 30.16 -44.06 -39.11
CA ALA A 211 31.06 -43.49 -40.12
C ALA A 211 30.89 -44.18 -41.47
N PHE A 212 29.96 -43.67 -42.29
CA PHE A 212 29.81 -44.09 -43.68
C PHE A 212 30.73 -43.28 -44.60
N ALA A 213 30.69 -43.57 -45.90
CA ALA A 213 31.38 -42.76 -46.90
C ALA A 213 30.88 -41.30 -46.87
N SER A 214 31.74 -40.38 -47.30
CA SER A 214 31.37 -38.96 -47.48
C SER A 214 30.08 -38.88 -48.32
N PRO A 215 29.06 -38.13 -47.88
CA PRO A 215 29.11 -37.08 -46.84
C PRO A 215 28.75 -37.51 -45.40
N PHE A 216 28.47 -38.79 -45.14
CA PHE A 216 27.91 -39.28 -43.86
C PHE A 216 28.96 -39.91 -42.92
N SER A 217 30.08 -39.22 -42.71
CA SER A 217 31.19 -39.75 -41.90
C SER A 217 30.95 -39.77 -40.39
N THR A 218 29.88 -39.11 -39.91
CA THR A 218 29.51 -39.04 -38.48
C THR A 218 27.99 -38.93 -38.28
N ILE A 219 27.20 -39.67 -39.06
CA ILE A 219 25.74 -39.60 -39.00
C ILE A 219 25.21 -40.21 -37.68
N PRO A 220 24.35 -39.52 -36.91
CA PRO A 220 23.70 -40.09 -35.74
C PRO A 220 22.52 -40.98 -36.15
N LEU A 221 22.52 -42.24 -35.70
CA LEU A 221 21.46 -43.21 -36.00
C LEU A 221 20.88 -43.83 -34.72
N ARG A 222 19.58 -43.64 -34.50
CA ARG A 222 18.85 -44.26 -33.39
C ARG A 222 18.55 -45.72 -33.73
N ASN A 223 18.42 -46.58 -32.72
CA ASN A 223 18.05 -48.00 -32.93
C ASN A 223 18.91 -48.73 -33.99
N TYR A 224 20.16 -48.31 -34.18
CA TYR A 224 21.10 -48.87 -35.16
C TYR A 224 22.35 -49.32 -34.42
N THR A 225 22.76 -50.57 -34.62
CA THR A 225 23.82 -51.20 -33.82
C THR A 225 25.14 -51.28 -34.58
N ASN A 226 26.24 -51.50 -33.86
CA ASN A 226 27.53 -51.82 -34.48
C ASN A 226 27.47 -53.08 -35.36
N THR A 227 26.57 -54.03 -35.05
CA THR A 227 26.35 -55.22 -35.87
C THR A 227 25.69 -54.88 -37.20
N ASP A 228 24.67 -54.02 -37.19
CA ASP A 228 24.03 -53.52 -38.41
C ASP A 228 25.05 -52.78 -39.28
N PHE A 229 25.88 -51.94 -38.65
CA PHE A 229 26.97 -51.23 -39.32
C PHE A 229 27.98 -52.19 -39.95
N SER A 230 28.48 -53.19 -39.22
CA SER A 230 29.44 -54.17 -39.75
C SER A 230 28.87 -55.00 -40.89
N ASN A 231 27.55 -55.21 -40.89
CA ASN A 231 26.84 -55.96 -41.92
C ASN A 231 26.40 -55.09 -43.10
N SER A 232 26.76 -53.79 -43.12
CA SER A 232 26.37 -52.85 -44.17
C SER A 232 24.84 -52.76 -44.39
N VAL A 233 24.06 -52.89 -43.30
CA VAL A 233 22.61 -52.71 -43.35
C VAL A 233 22.30 -51.26 -43.72
N THR A 234 21.39 -51.02 -44.66
CA THR A 234 21.00 -49.64 -45.02
C THR A 234 20.09 -49.04 -43.93
N PRO A 235 20.43 -47.88 -43.35
CA PRO A 235 19.58 -47.24 -42.34
C PRO A 235 18.18 -46.87 -42.89
N GLY A 236 17.13 -47.23 -42.16
CA GLY A 236 15.75 -46.92 -42.50
C GLY A 236 15.16 -45.73 -41.73
N ALA A 237 13.86 -45.48 -41.92
CA ALA A 237 13.13 -44.41 -41.23
C ALA A 237 13.19 -44.51 -39.70
N ASN A 238 13.28 -45.72 -39.15
CA ASN A 238 13.41 -45.94 -37.71
C ASN A 238 14.82 -45.66 -37.18
N ASN A 239 15.80 -45.42 -38.07
CA ASN A 239 17.19 -45.18 -37.71
C ASN A 239 17.61 -43.73 -37.83
N VAL A 240 17.12 -43.02 -38.84
CA VAL A 240 17.42 -41.60 -39.00
C VAL A 240 16.67 -40.76 -37.97
N ILE A 241 17.29 -39.65 -37.58
CA ILE A 241 16.63 -38.60 -36.79
C ILE A 241 16.03 -37.62 -37.78
N SER A 242 14.78 -37.89 -38.17
CA SER A 242 14.04 -37.01 -39.06
C SER A 242 13.52 -35.80 -38.32
N THR A 243 13.48 -34.66 -39.00
CA THR A 243 12.97 -33.39 -38.48
C THR A 243 11.96 -32.78 -39.43
N THR A 244 10.90 -32.19 -38.89
CA THR A 244 10.01 -31.27 -39.60
C THR A 244 9.99 -29.93 -38.87
N THR A 245 9.67 -28.84 -39.56
CA THR A 245 9.74 -27.48 -39.01
C THR A 245 8.44 -26.73 -39.25
N ASP A 246 7.87 -26.14 -38.19
CA ASP A 246 6.65 -25.34 -38.25
C ASP A 246 6.87 -23.98 -37.57
N ILE A 247 6.40 -22.88 -38.18
CA ILE A 247 6.41 -21.55 -37.55
C ILE A 247 5.29 -21.51 -36.50
N ILE A 248 5.60 -21.09 -35.27
CA ILE A 248 4.62 -20.98 -34.18
C ILE A 248 4.29 -19.51 -33.98
N SER A 249 3.00 -19.17 -33.99
CA SER A 249 2.51 -17.78 -33.91
C SER A 249 1.95 -17.38 -32.53
N ASP A 250 1.69 -18.33 -31.63
CA ASP A 250 1.15 -18.06 -30.29
C ASP A 250 2.22 -18.37 -29.23
N VAL A 251 2.88 -17.33 -28.71
CA VAL A 251 4.03 -17.45 -27.80
C VAL A 251 3.63 -17.27 -26.33
N LEU A 252 2.41 -16.78 -26.07
CA LEU A 252 1.90 -16.52 -24.72
C LEU A 252 0.78 -17.49 -24.34
N THR A 253 0.87 -17.99 -23.12
CA THR A 253 -0.22 -18.67 -22.41
C THR A 253 -0.73 -17.77 -21.29
N TYR A 254 -2.03 -17.85 -20.99
CA TYR A 254 -2.66 -16.98 -19.99
C TYR A 254 -3.17 -17.79 -18.81
N SER A 255 -3.01 -17.23 -17.61
CA SER A 255 -3.70 -17.68 -16.40
C SER A 255 -4.35 -16.50 -15.70
N VAL A 256 -5.41 -16.75 -14.95
CA VAL A 256 -6.16 -15.71 -14.25
C VAL A 256 -6.49 -16.13 -12.83
N SER A 257 -6.46 -15.18 -11.90
CA SER A 257 -6.91 -15.35 -10.53
C SER A 257 -7.74 -14.16 -10.08
N SER A 258 -8.75 -14.41 -9.24
CA SER A 258 -9.56 -13.36 -8.61
C SER A 258 -9.22 -13.27 -7.12
N SER A 259 -9.12 -12.05 -6.59
CA SER A 259 -8.93 -11.81 -5.16
C SER A 259 -10.12 -12.27 -4.33
N ASP A 260 -11.33 -12.29 -4.91
CA ASP A 260 -12.55 -12.82 -4.30
C ASP A 260 -13.45 -13.45 -5.37
N PRO A 261 -13.31 -14.78 -5.60
CA PRO A 261 -14.15 -15.50 -6.55
C PRO A 261 -15.64 -15.54 -6.20
N SER A 262 -16.02 -15.22 -4.95
CA SER A 262 -17.43 -15.13 -4.55
C SER A 262 -18.11 -13.86 -5.07
N ILE A 263 -17.33 -12.80 -5.32
CA ILE A 263 -17.79 -11.57 -5.99
C ILE A 263 -17.65 -11.73 -7.51
N ALA A 264 -16.46 -12.08 -8.00
CA ALA A 264 -16.24 -12.31 -9.42
C ALA A 264 -15.28 -13.49 -9.63
N ALA A 265 -15.82 -14.60 -10.13
CA ALA A 265 -15.01 -15.71 -10.59
C ALA A 265 -14.50 -15.43 -12.01
N ALA A 266 -13.25 -15.79 -12.28
CA ALA A 266 -12.60 -15.56 -13.57
C ALA A 266 -12.01 -16.86 -14.13
N SER A 267 -12.15 -17.05 -15.44
CA SER A 267 -11.45 -18.06 -16.23
C SER A 267 -10.89 -17.42 -17.50
N VAL A 268 -9.85 -17.99 -18.09
CA VAL A 268 -9.24 -17.46 -19.32
C VAL A 268 -9.04 -18.59 -20.33
N ASP A 269 -9.31 -18.32 -21.60
CA ASP A 269 -9.07 -19.27 -22.68
C ASP A 269 -7.68 -19.12 -23.31
N ALA A 270 -7.36 -19.99 -24.28
CA ALA A 270 -6.07 -19.97 -24.98
C ALA A 270 -5.83 -18.68 -25.79
N ALA A 271 -6.88 -17.96 -26.18
CA ALA A 271 -6.79 -16.70 -26.91
C ALA A 271 -6.67 -15.48 -25.97
N GLY A 272 -6.60 -15.69 -24.66
CA GLY A 272 -6.53 -14.63 -23.66
C GLY A 272 -7.86 -13.92 -23.41
N GLN A 273 -8.99 -14.53 -23.79
CA GLN A 273 -10.31 -14.03 -23.42
C GLN A 273 -10.65 -14.48 -22.01
N VAL A 274 -10.79 -13.51 -21.11
CA VAL A 274 -11.20 -13.72 -19.72
C VAL A 274 -12.71 -13.71 -19.65
N ALA A 275 -13.31 -14.82 -19.21
CA ALA A 275 -14.73 -14.92 -18.88
C ALA A 275 -14.94 -14.70 -17.37
N LEU A 276 -15.95 -13.91 -17.04
CA LEU A 276 -16.27 -13.52 -15.66
C LEU A 276 -17.68 -13.95 -15.31
N THR A 277 -17.83 -14.55 -14.13
CA THR A 277 -19.12 -14.90 -13.53
C THR A 277 -19.28 -14.11 -12.24
N TYR A 278 -20.34 -13.30 -12.17
CA TYR A 278 -20.60 -12.43 -11.02
C TYR A 278 -21.42 -13.16 -9.97
N GLY A 279 -20.99 -13.07 -8.71
CA GLY A 279 -21.74 -13.58 -7.57
C GLY A 279 -23.03 -12.82 -7.32
N SER A 280 -23.82 -13.32 -6.38
CA SER A 280 -25.09 -12.68 -5.97
C SER A 280 -24.90 -11.50 -5.01
N THR A 281 -23.68 -11.28 -4.51
CA THR A 281 -23.34 -10.22 -3.56
C THR A 281 -22.73 -9.02 -4.28
N VAL A 282 -23.05 -7.82 -3.81
CA VAL A 282 -22.42 -6.59 -4.29
C VAL A 282 -21.00 -6.48 -3.72
N GLY A 283 -20.04 -6.00 -4.50
CA GLY A 283 -18.65 -5.90 -4.06
C GLY A 283 -17.69 -5.56 -5.19
N THR A 284 -16.39 -5.56 -4.88
CA THR A 284 -15.31 -5.42 -5.86
C THR A 284 -14.34 -6.58 -5.68
N ALA A 285 -13.90 -7.17 -6.78
CA ALA A 285 -12.77 -8.11 -6.79
C ALA A 285 -11.73 -7.65 -7.80
N THR A 286 -10.45 -7.77 -7.45
CA THR A 286 -9.34 -7.51 -8.36
C THR A 286 -9.02 -8.81 -9.09
N VAL A 287 -9.05 -8.77 -10.42
CA VAL A 287 -8.69 -9.89 -11.28
C VAL A 287 -7.28 -9.67 -11.82
N THR A 288 -6.43 -10.66 -11.58
CA THR A 288 -5.04 -10.66 -12.00
C THR A 288 -4.86 -11.62 -13.16
N VAL A 289 -4.39 -11.12 -14.31
CA VAL A 289 -4.05 -11.92 -15.48
C VAL A 289 -2.53 -12.02 -15.60
N THR A 290 -2.04 -13.24 -15.77
CA THR A 290 -0.61 -13.53 -15.92
C THR A 290 -0.36 -14.12 -17.30
N ALA A 291 0.56 -13.53 -18.04
CA ALA A 291 1.04 -14.02 -19.32
C ALA A 291 2.37 -14.77 -19.14
N THR A 292 2.43 -16.01 -19.61
CA THR A 292 3.60 -16.90 -19.51
C THR A 292 4.09 -17.24 -20.90
N GLY A 293 5.39 -17.08 -21.12
CA GLY A 293 6.02 -17.26 -22.41
C GLY A 293 6.29 -18.73 -22.70
N VAL A 294 6.74 -19.00 -23.92
CA VAL A 294 7.10 -20.36 -24.37
C VAL A 294 8.17 -21.04 -23.51
N ASP A 295 9.05 -20.28 -22.86
CA ASP A 295 10.08 -20.79 -21.95
C ASP A 295 9.53 -21.18 -20.55
N GLY A 296 8.24 -20.97 -20.30
CA GLY A 296 7.58 -21.22 -19.02
C GLY A 296 7.82 -20.13 -17.97
N VAL A 297 8.51 -19.04 -18.32
CA VAL A 297 8.76 -17.92 -17.42
C VAL A 297 7.57 -16.96 -17.47
N THR A 298 7.18 -16.43 -16.32
CA THR A 298 6.16 -15.36 -16.26
C THR A 298 6.71 -14.10 -16.90
N THR A 299 6.07 -13.70 -18.00
CA THR A 299 6.55 -12.63 -18.88
C THR A 299 5.89 -11.28 -18.57
N GLY A 300 4.69 -11.29 -17.98
CA GLY A 300 3.98 -10.09 -17.54
C GLY A 300 2.75 -10.40 -16.69
N GLN A 301 2.35 -9.46 -15.85
CA GLN A 301 1.14 -9.54 -15.04
C GLN A 301 0.40 -8.20 -15.08
N THR A 302 -0.92 -8.24 -15.27
CA THR A 302 -1.79 -7.06 -15.24
C THR A 302 -3.00 -7.32 -14.35
N THR A 303 -3.60 -6.25 -13.82
CA THR A 303 -4.76 -6.32 -12.94
C THR A 303 -5.83 -5.35 -13.39
N PHE A 304 -7.09 -5.70 -13.16
CA PHE A 304 -8.24 -4.81 -13.29
C PHE A 304 -9.29 -5.14 -12.23
N ASP A 305 -10.08 -4.14 -11.84
CA ASP A 305 -11.15 -4.33 -10.86
C ASP A 305 -12.47 -4.70 -11.53
N VAL A 306 -13.20 -5.60 -10.88
CA VAL A 306 -14.55 -6.03 -11.26
C VAL A 306 -15.53 -5.61 -10.17
N GLY A 307 -16.31 -4.57 -10.44
CA GLY A 307 -17.36 -4.07 -9.55
C GLY A 307 -18.70 -4.76 -9.81
N VAL A 308 -19.16 -5.61 -8.90
CA VAL A 308 -20.47 -6.27 -8.98
C VAL A 308 -21.53 -5.46 -8.23
N GLY A 309 -22.61 -5.12 -8.92
CA GLY A 309 -23.69 -4.26 -8.42
C GLY A 309 -23.23 -2.84 -8.16
N GLN A 310 -22.31 -2.31 -8.99
CA GLN A 310 -21.76 -0.97 -8.85
C GLN A 310 -22.06 -0.10 -10.08
N LEU A 311 -22.41 1.16 -9.85
CA LEU A 311 -22.59 2.16 -10.90
C LEU A 311 -21.90 3.46 -10.53
N ASP A 312 -20.97 3.88 -11.37
CA ASP A 312 -20.27 5.15 -11.24
C ASP A 312 -20.91 6.24 -12.08
N VAL A 313 -21.08 7.41 -11.46
CA VAL A 313 -21.62 8.62 -12.10
C VAL A 313 -20.67 9.77 -11.89
N THR A 314 -20.24 10.38 -13.00
CA THR A 314 -19.37 11.56 -12.96
C THR A 314 -20.18 12.86 -12.90
N ILE A 315 -19.87 13.72 -11.92
CA ILE A 315 -20.47 15.06 -11.75
C ILE A 315 -19.38 16.11 -11.48
N GLY A 316 -19.71 17.39 -11.62
CA GLY A 316 -18.77 18.49 -11.33
C GLY A 316 -17.87 18.84 -12.52
N GLY A 317 -16.87 19.69 -12.30
CA GLY A 317 -15.94 20.13 -13.34
C GLY A 317 -16.62 20.61 -14.64
N THR A 318 -16.08 20.16 -15.77
CA THR A 318 -16.56 20.42 -17.14
C THR A 318 -17.69 19.46 -17.58
N SER A 319 -18.06 18.47 -16.77
CA SER A 319 -18.94 17.34 -17.14
C SER A 319 -20.38 17.71 -17.57
N GLY A 320 -20.77 18.99 -17.52
CA GLY A 320 -22.15 19.45 -17.75
C GLY A 320 -23.13 19.07 -16.63
N ASN A 321 -22.92 17.93 -15.98
CA ASN A 321 -23.70 17.41 -14.86
C ASN A 321 -23.30 18.07 -13.54
N LYS A 322 -24.29 18.55 -12.78
CA LYS A 322 -24.05 19.29 -11.53
C LYS A 322 -24.41 18.51 -10.27
N SER A 323 -25.22 17.48 -10.41
CA SER A 323 -25.70 16.66 -9.30
C SER A 323 -26.19 15.31 -9.79
N VAL A 324 -26.15 14.33 -8.89
CA VAL A 324 -26.80 13.03 -9.06
C VAL A 324 -27.76 12.79 -7.90
N SER A 325 -28.97 12.35 -8.23
CA SER A 325 -29.98 11.92 -7.25
C SER A 325 -30.13 10.41 -7.29
N PHE A 326 -30.48 9.80 -6.17
CA PHE A 326 -30.76 8.36 -6.09
C PHE A 326 -31.86 8.09 -5.07
N THR A 327 -32.48 6.92 -5.16
CA THR A 327 -33.53 6.48 -4.23
C THR A 327 -33.03 5.30 -3.43
N ASP A 328 -32.93 5.46 -2.11
CA ASP A 328 -32.58 4.39 -1.17
C ASP A 328 -33.75 3.38 -1.04
N ALA A 329 -33.48 2.23 -0.42
CA ALA A 329 -34.41 1.14 -0.19
C ALA A 329 -35.65 1.56 0.62
N ASP A 330 -35.49 2.53 1.52
CA ASP A 330 -36.58 3.09 2.33
C ASP A 330 -37.42 4.14 1.58
N GLY A 331 -37.07 4.44 0.33
CA GLY A 331 -37.72 5.46 -0.50
C GLY A 331 -37.17 6.88 -0.30
N THR A 332 -36.12 7.07 0.50
CA THR A 332 -35.43 8.36 0.64
C THR A 332 -34.77 8.73 -0.69
N VAL A 333 -35.16 9.87 -1.24
CA VAL A 333 -34.52 10.46 -2.42
C VAL A 333 -33.38 11.35 -1.96
N SER A 334 -32.17 10.87 -2.18
CA SER A 334 -30.93 11.54 -1.83
C SER A 334 -30.30 12.21 -3.03
N THR A 335 -29.54 13.28 -2.83
CA THR A 335 -28.86 14.02 -3.89
C THR A 335 -27.46 14.40 -3.46
N VAL A 336 -26.48 14.05 -4.30
CA VAL A 336 -25.07 14.46 -4.17
C VAL A 336 -24.80 15.55 -5.19
N SER A 337 -24.22 16.66 -4.74
CA SER A 337 -23.85 17.80 -5.59
C SER A 337 -22.44 18.25 -5.27
N VAL A 338 -21.69 18.58 -6.32
CA VAL A 338 -20.33 19.14 -6.22
C VAL A 338 -20.28 20.46 -6.96
N LYS A 339 -19.83 21.51 -6.27
CA LYS A 339 -19.73 22.88 -6.80
C LYS A 339 -18.31 23.39 -6.58
N GLY A 340 -17.76 24.12 -7.55
CA GLY A 340 -16.39 24.63 -7.50
C GLY A 340 -15.49 23.83 -8.44
N ALA A 341 -14.20 23.81 -8.15
CA ALA A 341 -13.24 22.98 -8.87
C ALA A 341 -13.49 21.48 -8.60
N GLY A 342 -12.81 20.66 -9.40
CA GLY A 342 -12.82 19.21 -9.27
C GLY A 342 -13.97 18.50 -9.98
N THR A 343 -13.69 17.26 -10.34
CA THR A 343 -14.63 16.31 -10.93
C THR A 343 -14.80 15.15 -9.96
N ALA A 344 -16.04 14.81 -9.66
CA ALA A 344 -16.37 13.77 -8.71
C ALA A 344 -16.90 12.52 -9.39
N THR A 345 -16.35 11.36 -9.04
CA THR A 345 -16.92 10.05 -9.26
C THR A 345 -17.80 9.70 -8.06
N VAL A 346 -19.09 9.52 -8.30
CA VAL A 346 -20.07 9.11 -7.29
C VAL A 346 -20.48 7.68 -7.59
N ARG A 347 -20.16 6.75 -6.67
CA ARG A 347 -20.47 5.33 -6.82
C ARG A 347 -21.71 4.97 -6.03
N PHE A 348 -22.57 4.20 -6.68
CA PHE A 348 -23.72 3.57 -6.08
C PHE A 348 -23.53 2.06 -6.05
N THR A 349 -24.06 1.42 -5.01
CA THR A 349 -24.18 -0.04 -4.91
C THR A 349 -25.64 -0.46 -4.89
N GLY A 350 -25.94 -1.63 -5.46
CA GLY A 350 -27.30 -2.15 -5.56
C GLY A 350 -27.46 -3.17 -6.67
N THR A 351 -28.71 -3.58 -6.91
CA THR A 351 -29.07 -4.53 -7.98
C THR A 351 -29.76 -3.77 -9.11
N ASP A 352 -29.47 -4.13 -10.36
CA ASP A 352 -30.08 -3.52 -11.55
C ASP A 352 -30.00 -1.99 -11.58
N LEU A 353 -28.84 -1.46 -11.20
CA LEU A 353 -28.61 -0.03 -11.17
C LEU A 353 -28.66 0.55 -12.59
N ALA A 354 -29.49 1.56 -12.76
CA ALA A 354 -29.62 2.30 -14.01
C ALA A 354 -29.57 3.80 -13.74
N GLN A 355 -28.87 4.53 -14.63
CA GLN A 355 -28.87 5.99 -14.63
C GLN A 355 -29.77 6.55 -15.73
N THR A 356 -30.46 7.65 -15.42
CA THR A 356 -31.21 8.46 -16.38
C THR A 356 -30.70 9.90 -16.31
N ALA A 357 -30.40 10.51 -17.46
CA ALA A 357 -29.96 11.89 -17.56
C ALA A 357 -31.12 12.82 -17.96
N ASN A 358 -31.29 13.93 -17.24
CA ASN A 358 -32.27 14.96 -17.58
C ASN A 358 -31.70 16.36 -17.28
N LYS A 359 -31.42 17.13 -18.33
CA LYS A 359 -30.99 18.55 -18.28
C LYS A 359 -29.89 18.84 -17.22
N GLY A 360 -28.76 18.13 -17.30
CA GLY A 360 -27.60 18.34 -16.40
C GLY A 360 -27.76 17.77 -14.98
N LYS A 361 -28.80 16.96 -14.75
CA LYS A 361 -29.00 16.15 -13.55
C LYS A 361 -29.05 14.69 -13.93
N ILE A 362 -28.44 13.85 -13.10
CA ILE A 362 -28.52 12.40 -13.23
C ILE A 362 -29.40 11.85 -12.11
N SER A 363 -30.17 10.81 -12.41
CA SER A 363 -30.91 10.05 -11.41
C SER A 363 -30.54 8.58 -11.52
N VAL A 364 -30.19 7.95 -10.41
CA VAL A 364 -29.86 6.53 -10.29
C VAL A 364 -30.97 5.81 -9.54
N ALA A 365 -31.41 4.68 -10.08
CA ALA A 365 -32.36 3.79 -9.42
C ALA A 365 -31.90 2.34 -9.59
N GLY A 366 -32.27 1.48 -8.65
CA GLY A 366 -32.02 0.05 -8.70
C GLY A 366 -33.18 -0.75 -8.12
N ALA A 367 -33.22 -2.04 -8.41
CA ALA A 367 -34.15 -2.97 -7.77
C ALA A 367 -33.88 -3.00 -6.26
N GLY A 368 -34.88 -2.63 -5.46
CA GLY A 368 -34.75 -2.54 -4.00
C GLY A 368 -34.01 -1.29 -3.49
N GLY A 369 -33.71 -0.32 -4.36
CA GLY A 369 -33.00 0.92 -4.01
C GLY A 369 -31.52 0.92 -4.39
N ALA A 370 -30.89 2.08 -4.29
CA ALA A 370 -29.45 2.29 -4.51
C ALA A 370 -28.81 2.91 -3.26
N ALA A 371 -27.64 2.41 -2.86
CA ALA A 371 -26.90 2.92 -1.72
C ALA A 371 -25.68 3.74 -2.18
N LEU A 372 -25.40 4.85 -1.51
CA LEU A 372 -24.23 5.68 -1.81
C LEU A 372 -22.99 5.11 -1.11
N SER A 373 -22.02 4.64 -1.91
CA SER A 373 -20.79 4.03 -1.38
C SER A 373 -19.60 4.99 -1.42
N LEU A 374 -19.38 5.68 -2.54
CA LEU A 374 -18.19 6.51 -2.75
C LEU A 374 -18.56 7.90 -3.31
N VAL A 375 -17.87 8.92 -2.80
CA VAL A 375 -17.71 10.22 -3.46
C VAL A 375 -16.21 10.52 -3.54
N SER A 376 -15.59 10.29 -4.70
CA SER A 376 -14.17 10.58 -4.93
C SER A 376 -14.00 11.80 -5.82
N ILE A 377 -13.23 12.79 -5.40
CA ILE A 377 -13.08 14.07 -6.09
C ILE A 377 -11.63 14.29 -6.49
N ALA A 378 -11.41 14.38 -7.80
CA ALA A 378 -10.13 14.72 -8.40
C ALA A 378 -10.09 16.20 -8.82
N GLY A 379 -8.99 16.89 -8.57
CA GLY A 379 -8.79 18.31 -8.84
C GLY A 379 -9.54 19.24 -7.88
N SER A 380 -9.73 18.82 -6.64
CA SER A 380 -10.43 19.60 -5.61
C SER A 380 -9.57 20.74 -5.05
N ASP A 381 -10.23 21.83 -4.62
CA ASP A 381 -9.58 23.02 -4.05
C ASP A 381 -10.44 23.73 -2.98
N ALA A 382 -9.94 24.83 -2.43
CA ALA A 382 -10.64 25.61 -1.40
C ALA A 382 -11.96 26.27 -1.87
N SER A 383 -12.32 26.19 -3.15
CA SER A 383 -13.63 26.59 -3.69
C SER A 383 -14.64 25.43 -3.73
N THR A 384 -14.15 24.19 -3.64
CA THR A 384 -14.90 22.95 -3.85
C THR A 384 -15.82 22.66 -2.66
N ALA A 385 -17.11 22.52 -2.93
CA ALA A 385 -18.13 22.26 -1.93
C ALA A 385 -18.96 21.04 -2.30
N VAL A 386 -19.08 20.11 -1.37
CA VAL A 386 -19.90 18.90 -1.48
C VAL A 386 -21.17 19.09 -0.65
N THR A 387 -22.32 18.75 -1.23
CA THR A 387 -23.60 18.76 -0.52
C THR A 387 -24.33 17.45 -0.74
N ILE A 388 -24.79 16.84 0.35
CA ILE A 388 -25.60 15.62 0.37
C ILE A 388 -26.89 15.91 1.12
N THR A 389 -28.03 15.65 0.50
CA THR A 389 -29.36 15.89 1.08
C THR A 389 -30.25 14.68 0.90
N GLY A 390 -31.10 14.36 1.88
CA GLY A 390 -32.17 13.36 1.78
C GLY A 390 -33.57 13.95 2.01
N LYS A 391 -34.54 13.49 1.22
CA LYS A 391 -35.98 13.85 1.29
C LYS A 391 -36.87 12.64 1.00
N GLY A 392 -38.04 12.56 1.64
CA GLY A 392 -38.86 11.34 1.60
C GLY A 392 -38.26 10.25 2.50
N GLY A 393 -38.93 9.11 2.66
CA GLY A 393 -38.49 8.04 3.58
C GLY A 393 -38.25 8.55 5.01
N ASP A 394 -37.15 8.11 5.63
CA ASP A 394 -36.65 8.69 6.88
C ASP A 394 -35.83 9.99 6.65
N GLY A 395 -35.50 10.28 5.40
CA GLY A 395 -34.77 11.47 4.97
C GLY A 395 -33.27 11.41 5.22
N VAL A 396 -32.75 10.27 5.64
CA VAL A 396 -31.35 10.00 5.96
C VAL A 396 -30.70 9.20 4.82
N THR A 397 -29.40 9.33 4.67
CA THR A 397 -28.61 8.48 3.78
C THR A 397 -27.33 8.07 4.49
N SER A 398 -26.73 6.99 4.02
CA SER A 398 -25.38 6.61 4.46
C SER A 398 -24.34 6.98 3.40
N LEU A 399 -23.12 7.22 3.85
CA LEU A 399 -21.94 7.37 3.01
C LEU A 399 -20.82 6.52 3.62
N GLN A 400 -20.18 5.68 2.80
CA GLN A 400 -19.04 4.90 3.27
C GLN A 400 -17.75 5.67 3.09
N VAL A 401 -17.47 6.17 1.88
CA VAL A 401 -16.19 6.84 1.58
C VAL A 401 -16.40 8.19 0.90
N LEU A 402 -15.73 9.21 1.41
CA LEU A 402 -15.47 10.45 0.68
C LEU A 402 -13.96 10.65 0.56
N SER A 403 -13.46 10.82 -0.66
CA SER A 403 -12.05 11.17 -0.90
C SER A 403 -11.92 12.44 -1.73
N ALA A 404 -10.94 13.28 -1.37
CA ALA A 404 -10.57 14.45 -2.16
C ALA A 404 -9.04 14.62 -2.19
N ASP A 405 -8.49 14.80 -3.38
CA ASP A 405 -7.05 14.94 -3.63
C ASP A 405 -6.47 16.32 -3.27
N GLY A 406 -7.32 17.24 -2.80
CA GLY A 406 -6.98 18.61 -2.46
C GLY A 406 -7.83 19.12 -1.31
N ALA A 407 -7.96 20.45 -1.22
CA ALA A 407 -8.74 21.09 -0.16
C ALA A 407 -10.25 21.04 -0.45
N LEU A 408 -11.06 21.21 0.59
CA LEU A 408 -12.51 21.37 0.46
C LEU A 408 -12.97 22.63 1.20
N LYS A 409 -13.80 23.45 0.54
CA LYS A 409 -14.52 24.53 1.20
C LYS A 409 -15.46 23.99 2.28
N SER A 410 -16.26 22.98 1.93
CA SER A 410 -17.26 22.41 2.83
C SER A 410 -17.79 21.05 2.38
N LEU A 411 -18.09 20.19 3.34
CA LEU A 411 -18.99 19.05 3.22
C LEU A 411 -20.27 19.34 4.02
N THR A 412 -21.40 19.52 3.34
CA THR A 412 -22.71 19.75 3.97
C THR A 412 -23.59 18.53 3.78
N ALA A 413 -23.68 17.70 4.82
CA ALA A 413 -24.35 16.40 4.77
C ALA A 413 -25.05 16.10 6.12
N SER A 414 -25.84 17.08 6.62
CA SER A 414 -26.45 17.03 7.95
C SER A 414 -27.54 15.96 8.14
N LYS A 415 -27.86 15.22 7.09
CA LYS A 415 -28.74 14.04 7.11
C LYS A 415 -28.02 12.78 6.62
N THR A 416 -26.71 12.74 6.80
CA THR A 416 -25.88 11.65 6.32
C THR A 416 -25.14 11.00 7.47
N ASN A 417 -25.31 9.69 7.60
CA ASN A 417 -24.53 8.84 8.48
C ASN A 417 -23.23 8.48 7.78
N LEU A 418 -22.09 8.78 8.38
CA LEU A 418 -20.80 8.30 7.91
C LEU A 418 -20.54 6.90 8.50
N THR A 419 -20.21 5.94 7.64
CA THR A 419 -20.02 4.52 7.99
C THR A 419 -18.64 3.99 7.56
N GLY A 420 -17.73 4.92 7.26
CA GLY A 420 -16.38 4.65 6.82
C GLY A 420 -15.54 5.93 6.89
N ALA A 421 -14.77 6.26 5.85
CA ALA A 421 -13.78 7.32 5.93
C ALA A 421 -14.14 8.58 5.11
N ILE A 422 -13.84 9.74 5.68
CA ILE A 422 -13.58 10.97 4.93
C ILE A 422 -12.06 11.14 4.88
N THR A 423 -11.48 11.22 3.69
CA THR A 423 -10.04 11.43 3.49
C THR A 423 -9.79 12.60 2.55
N THR A 424 -9.02 13.58 3.01
CA THR A 424 -8.67 14.75 2.20
C THR A 424 -7.18 15.04 2.29
N VAL A 425 -6.55 15.39 1.18
CA VAL A 425 -5.13 15.78 1.18
C VAL A 425 -4.95 17.23 1.65
N GLY A 426 -5.86 18.12 1.26
CA GLY A 426 -5.86 19.53 1.68
C GLY A 426 -6.76 19.79 2.89
N ALA A 427 -6.69 21.02 3.42
CA ALA A 427 -7.52 21.44 4.54
C ALA A 427 -9.03 21.47 4.18
N VAL A 428 -9.88 21.23 5.17
CA VAL A 428 -11.34 21.29 5.03
C VAL A 428 -11.90 22.47 5.82
N GLY A 429 -12.71 23.31 5.18
CA GLY A 429 -13.31 24.47 5.86
C GLY A 429 -14.41 24.09 6.85
N THR A 430 -15.41 23.33 6.43
CA THR A 430 -16.55 22.94 7.28
C THR A 430 -17.07 21.54 6.96
N ILE A 431 -17.40 20.75 7.96
CA ILE A 431 -18.02 19.43 7.85
C ILE A 431 -19.27 19.43 8.72
N ASN A 432 -20.42 19.13 8.09
CA ASN A 432 -21.68 18.90 8.79
C ASN A 432 -22.17 17.49 8.47
N LEU A 433 -22.36 16.66 9.49
CA LEU A 433 -22.85 15.28 9.38
C LEU A 433 -24.07 15.07 10.28
N LEU A 434 -24.84 14.02 10.03
CA LEU A 434 -25.87 13.58 11.00
C LEU A 434 -25.21 12.83 12.16
N SER A 435 -24.43 11.81 11.85
CA SER A 435 -23.66 10.99 12.79
C SER A 435 -22.49 10.31 12.07
N ALA A 436 -21.60 9.70 12.84
CA ALA A 436 -20.55 8.84 12.33
C ALA A 436 -20.46 7.59 13.23
N ASN A 437 -20.29 6.43 12.61
CA ASN A 437 -20.19 5.16 13.31
C ASN A 437 -19.13 4.29 12.63
N ASN A 438 -18.15 3.79 13.41
CA ASN A 438 -17.02 3.00 12.92
C ASN A 438 -16.35 3.70 11.73
N ALA A 439 -15.98 4.96 11.96
CA ALA A 439 -15.67 5.92 10.91
C ALA A 439 -14.36 6.67 11.19
N ALA A 440 -13.82 7.32 10.18
CA ALA A 440 -12.61 8.13 10.34
C ALA A 440 -12.70 9.43 9.54
N LEU A 441 -12.39 10.55 10.18
CA LEU A 441 -12.20 11.84 9.53
C LEU A 441 -10.70 12.13 9.46
N ASN A 442 -10.08 11.74 8.34
CA ASN A 442 -8.67 11.96 8.03
C ASN A 442 -8.51 13.22 7.16
N LEU A 443 -8.32 14.36 7.83
CA LEU A 443 -8.34 15.67 7.22
C LEU A 443 -6.93 16.19 7.01
N GLY A 444 -6.61 16.60 5.79
CA GLY A 444 -5.30 17.12 5.44
C GLY A 444 -5.09 18.57 5.90
N GLY A 445 -4.10 19.23 5.27
CA GLY A 445 -3.72 20.61 5.59
C GLY A 445 -2.54 20.74 6.56
N THR A 446 -2.29 21.98 6.98
CA THR A 446 -1.11 22.39 7.74
C THR A 446 -1.49 23.30 8.91
N THR A 447 -0.55 23.54 9.83
CA THR A 447 -0.74 24.43 10.99
C THR A 447 -1.10 25.87 10.60
N SER A 448 -0.74 26.31 9.39
CA SER A 448 -1.01 27.66 8.88
C SER A 448 -2.40 27.81 8.24
N ASP A 449 -3.09 26.70 7.99
CA ASP A 449 -4.40 26.72 7.35
C ASP A 449 -5.50 27.24 8.29
N LYS A 450 -6.60 27.72 7.70
CA LYS A 450 -7.79 28.09 8.46
C LYS A 450 -8.35 26.86 9.16
N GLY A 451 -8.68 27.01 10.44
CA GLY A 451 -9.12 25.87 11.23
C GLY A 451 -10.47 25.29 10.78
N VAL A 452 -10.56 23.96 10.84
CA VAL A 452 -11.72 23.17 10.44
C VAL A 452 -12.88 23.38 11.41
N LYS A 453 -14.11 23.45 10.88
CA LYS A 453 -15.35 23.45 11.66
C LYS A 453 -16.12 22.16 11.46
N ILE A 454 -16.36 21.40 12.52
CA ILE A 454 -17.10 20.13 12.48
C ILE A 454 -18.35 20.27 13.34
N THR A 455 -19.51 19.92 12.79
CA THR A 455 -20.77 19.78 13.54
C THR A 455 -21.41 18.46 13.17
N ALA A 456 -21.67 17.62 14.18
CA ALA A 456 -22.34 16.35 13.99
C ALA A 456 -23.17 15.96 15.23
N GLY A 457 -24.02 14.95 15.07
CA GLY A 457 -24.73 14.28 16.15
C GLY A 457 -23.81 13.36 16.93
N ASP A 458 -24.09 12.07 16.92
CA ASP A 458 -23.33 11.08 17.68
C ASP A 458 -22.16 10.55 16.87
N PHE A 459 -21.01 10.48 17.52
CA PHE A 459 -19.83 9.76 17.05
C PHE A 459 -19.71 8.49 17.90
N VAL A 460 -19.57 7.36 17.22
CA VAL A 460 -19.39 6.03 17.82
C VAL A 460 -18.21 5.38 17.13
N ASP A 461 -17.17 4.99 17.87
CA ASP A 461 -15.95 4.40 17.29
C ASP A 461 -15.44 5.24 16.11
N THR A 462 -15.24 6.54 16.35
CA THR A 462 -14.95 7.52 15.29
C THR A 462 -13.79 8.44 15.61
N ASP A 463 -12.76 8.36 14.77
CA ASP A 463 -11.58 9.22 14.87
C ASP A 463 -11.72 10.53 14.09
N ILE A 464 -11.11 11.58 14.62
CA ILE A 464 -10.87 12.86 13.96
C ILE A 464 -9.37 13.14 13.99
N ILE A 465 -8.71 13.05 12.84
CA ILE A 465 -7.29 13.37 12.68
C ILE A 465 -7.17 14.49 11.65
N SER A 466 -6.64 15.65 12.05
CA SER A 466 -6.56 16.83 11.19
C SER A 466 -5.15 17.40 11.12
N GLY A 467 -4.62 17.60 9.91
CA GLY A 467 -3.36 18.30 9.67
C GLY A 467 -3.48 19.82 9.86
N ALA A 468 -4.69 20.38 9.72
CA ALA A 468 -5.01 21.76 10.05
C ALA A 468 -5.58 21.91 11.48
N PRO A 469 -5.51 23.09 12.12
CA PRO A 469 -6.14 23.32 13.42
C PRO A 469 -7.66 23.05 13.41
N LEU A 470 -8.23 22.68 14.55
CA LEU A 470 -9.68 22.57 14.73
C LEU A 470 -10.22 23.89 15.32
N ALA A 471 -10.93 24.66 14.50
CA ALA A 471 -11.53 25.92 14.93
C ALA A 471 -12.76 25.70 15.81
N SER A 472 -13.60 24.72 15.48
CA SER A 472 -14.75 24.34 16.30
C SER A 472 -15.17 22.92 15.99
N VAL A 473 -15.25 22.06 17.01
CA VAL A 473 -15.87 20.73 16.92
C VAL A 473 -17.06 20.70 17.86
N LYS A 474 -18.24 20.36 17.34
CA LYS A 474 -19.49 20.25 18.11
C LYS A 474 -20.13 18.90 17.85
N LEU A 475 -20.17 18.07 18.90
CA LEU A 475 -20.75 16.73 18.87
C LEU A 475 -21.86 16.62 19.93
N ARG A 476 -22.83 15.74 19.68
CA ARG A 476 -23.81 15.34 20.70
C ARG A 476 -23.16 14.37 21.68
N SER A 477 -22.51 13.31 21.21
CA SER A 477 -21.74 12.38 22.03
C SER A 477 -20.56 11.83 21.23
N ASP A 478 -19.66 11.17 21.95
CA ASP A 478 -18.46 10.53 21.46
C ASP A 478 -18.23 9.29 22.33
N THR A 479 -18.46 8.10 21.78
CA THR A 479 -18.51 6.87 22.57
C THR A 479 -17.80 5.72 21.87
N GLY A 480 -16.74 5.21 22.49
CA GLY A 480 -16.10 3.96 22.09
C GLY A 480 -16.88 2.74 22.59
N THR A 481 -17.14 1.77 21.71
CA THR A 481 -17.84 0.51 22.00
C THR A 481 -16.98 -0.72 21.75
N ASP A 482 -15.87 -0.58 21.03
CA ASP A 482 -14.94 -1.65 20.69
C ASP A 482 -13.82 -1.88 21.73
N GLY A 483 -13.80 -1.07 22.79
CA GLY A 483 -12.77 -1.12 23.83
C GLY A 483 -11.50 -0.31 23.49
N LEU A 484 -11.47 0.37 22.35
CA LEU A 484 -10.49 1.37 21.98
C LEU A 484 -11.04 2.78 22.30
N SER A 485 -10.14 3.73 22.57
CA SER A 485 -10.54 5.14 22.68
C SER A 485 -10.59 5.77 21.30
N ASP A 486 -11.69 6.45 21.00
CA ASP A 486 -11.78 7.42 19.91
C ASP A 486 -10.63 8.45 20.01
N VAL A 487 -10.08 8.89 18.87
CA VAL A 487 -8.99 9.87 18.83
C VAL A 487 -9.45 11.18 18.22
N ILE A 488 -9.22 12.29 18.92
CA ILE A 488 -9.36 13.64 18.37
C ILE A 488 -7.99 14.33 18.39
N SER A 489 -7.35 14.45 17.23
CA SER A 489 -6.00 14.99 17.09
C SER A 489 -5.90 16.10 16.05
N ALA A 490 -5.24 17.19 16.41
CA ALA A 490 -4.90 18.28 15.51
C ALA A 490 -3.69 19.07 16.03
N PRO A 491 -3.03 19.92 15.22
CA PRO A 491 -2.01 20.83 15.73
C PRO A 491 -2.50 21.78 16.82
N GLY A 492 -3.78 22.18 16.76
CA GLY A 492 -4.38 23.03 17.77
C GLY A 492 -5.90 22.96 17.79
N ILE A 493 -6.50 23.25 18.95
CA ILE A 493 -7.94 23.11 19.17
C ILE A 493 -8.49 24.39 19.80
N THR A 494 -9.20 25.19 19.02
CA THR A 494 -9.80 26.43 19.51
C THR A 494 -11.06 26.17 20.36
N SER A 495 -11.91 25.24 19.94
CA SER A 495 -13.09 24.86 20.73
C SER A 495 -13.53 23.44 20.39
N LEU A 496 -13.60 22.58 21.40
CA LEU A 496 -14.26 21.28 21.35
C LEU A 496 -15.44 21.30 22.32
N THR A 497 -16.62 20.90 21.85
CA THR A 497 -17.82 20.79 22.67
C THR A 497 -18.51 19.48 22.38
N ILE A 498 -18.65 18.65 23.41
CA ILE A 498 -19.39 17.39 23.38
C ILE A 498 -20.53 17.54 24.39
N THR A 499 -21.77 17.44 23.93
CA THR A 499 -22.94 17.76 24.78
C THR A 499 -23.24 16.66 25.81
N GLY A 500 -22.95 15.42 25.47
CA GLY A 500 -23.07 14.23 26.32
C GLY A 500 -21.72 13.79 26.89
N ASN A 501 -21.58 12.48 27.06
CA ASN A 501 -20.37 11.84 27.56
C ASN A 501 -19.30 11.77 26.48
N SER A 502 -18.04 11.65 26.91
CA SER A 502 -16.90 11.37 26.02
C SER A 502 -15.85 10.50 26.71
N SER A 503 -15.27 9.58 25.94
CA SER A 503 -14.12 8.76 26.32
C SER A 503 -12.93 8.96 25.37
N ALA A 504 -12.96 9.97 24.49
CA ALA A 504 -11.90 10.20 23.52
C ALA A 504 -10.54 10.53 24.16
N THR A 505 -9.50 10.14 23.43
CA THR A 505 -8.15 10.66 23.56
C THR A 505 -8.02 11.93 22.70
N ILE A 506 -7.95 13.08 23.37
CA ILE A 506 -7.88 14.39 22.74
C ILE A 506 -6.45 14.91 22.83
N THR A 507 -5.81 15.12 21.69
CA THR A 507 -4.40 15.56 21.64
C THR A 507 -4.21 16.78 20.75
N SER A 508 -3.51 17.80 21.25
CA SER A 508 -2.90 18.84 20.41
C SER A 508 -1.40 18.58 20.23
N VAL A 509 -0.93 18.39 18.99
CA VAL A 509 0.45 17.98 18.69
C VAL A 509 1.42 19.13 18.40
N GLY A 510 0.99 20.40 18.54
CA GLY A 510 1.85 21.56 18.34
C GLY A 510 1.31 22.83 19.00
N GLU A 511 1.92 23.96 18.66
CA GLU A 511 1.32 25.29 18.84
C GLU A 511 0.51 25.62 17.57
N PRO A 512 -0.79 25.95 17.66
CA PRO A 512 -1.43 26.57 18.82
C PRO A 512 -2.10 25.62 19.83
N ASN A 513 -2.10 26.05 21.10
CA ASN A 513 -2.71 25.41 22.27
C ASN A 513 -4.21 24.99 22.18
N ILE A 514 -4.65 24.23 23.19
CA ILE A 514 -6.07 23.94 23.43
C ILE A 514 -6.71 25.13 24.16
N ASN A 515 -7.57 25.88 23.47
CA ASN A 515 -8.22 27.07 24.07
C ASN A 515 -9.43 26.71 24.93
N LYS A 516 -10.27 25.76 24.47
CA LYS A 516 -11.50 25.41 25.18
C LYS A 516 -11.97 23.99 24.87
N ILE A 517 -12.18 23.21 25.92
CA ILE A 517 -12.92 21.93 25.87
C ILE A 517 -14.13 22.03 26.80
N THR A 518 -15.29 21.58 26.34
CA THR A 518 -16.51 21.47 27.15
C THR A 518 -17.16 20.11 26.93
N ILE A 519 -17.22 19.31 27.99
CA ILE A 519 -17.96 18.05 28.05
C ILE A 519 -19.22 18.28 28.89
N GLY A 520 -20.38 18.03 28.31
CA GLY A 520 -21.67 18.26 28.94
C GLY A 520 -22.13 17.13 29.86
N GLY A 521 -21.60 15.92 29.68
CA GLY A 521 -21.76 14.78 30.57
C GLY A 521 -20.47 14.42 31.31
N ASP A 522 -20.23 13.12 31.44
CA ASP A 522 -19.04 12.54 32.09
C ASP A 522 -17.87 12.42 31.10
N PHE A 523 -16.63 12.52 31.60
CA PHE A 523 -15.42 12.33 30.82
C PHE A 523 -14.54 11.23 31.45
N SER A 524 -14.10 10.28 30.62
CA SER A 524 -13.25 9.16 31.04
C SER A 524 -12.04 8.90 30.15
N GLY A 525 -11.82 9.74 29.14
CA GLY A 525 -10.70 9.62 28.21
C GLY A 525 -9.43 10.33 28.70
N SER A 526 -8.59 10.71 27.74
CA SER A 526 -7.36 11.46 28.00
C SER A 526 -7.32 12.78 27.25
N ILE A 527 -6.70 13.80 27.83
CA ILE A 527 -6.48 15.09 27.18
C ILE A 527 -5.01 15.44 27.34
N SER A 528 -4.31 15.65 26.23
CA SER A 528 -2.92 16.08 26.21
C SER A 528 -2.73 17.28 25.30
N GLY A 529 -2.07 18.33 25.77
CA GLY A 529 -1.73 19.47 24.93
C GLY A 529 -0.54 20.24 25.46
N HIS A 530 -0.09 21.22 24.68
CA HIS A 530 0.95 22.14 25.12
C HIS A 530 0.44 23.00 26.28
N GLN A 531 -0.55 23.87 26.04
CA GLN A 531 -1.40 24.46 27.08
C GLN A 531 -2.87 24.09 26.91
N ILE A 532 -3.60 24.08 28.03
CA ILE A 532 -5.06 23.93 28.11
C ILE A 532 -5.65 25.16 28.82
N ALA A 533 -6.11 26.15 28.06
CA ALA A 533 -6.62 27.39 28.64
C ALA A 533 -7.92 27.15 29.44
N SER A 534 -8.82 26.27 28.98
CA SER A 534 -9.99 25.86 29.75
C SER A 534 -10.50 24.47 29.40
N LEU A 535 -10.64 23.63 30.42
CA LEU A 535 -11.38 22.36 30.39
C LEU A 535 -12.58 22.45 31.34
N THR A 536 -13.77 22.19 30.83
CA THR A 536 -14.99 22.10 31.63
C THR A 536 -15.67 20.77 31.40
N VAL A 537 -15.92 20.01 32.47
CA VAL A 537 -16.71 18.78 32.48
C VAL A 537 -17.90 19.02 33.41
N LYS A 538 -19.13 18.98 32.88
CA LYS A 538 -20.32 19.25 33.70
C LYS A 538 -20.68 18.07 34.61
N GLY A 539 -20.42 16.85 34.17
CA GLY A 539 -20.55 15.62 34.96
C GLY A 539 -19.29 15.30 35.76
N ASN A 540 -18.95 14.02 35.82
CA ASN A 540 -17.80 13.46 36.51
C ASN A 540 -16.57 13.35 35.60
N LEU A 541 -15.39 13.44 36.20
CA LEU A 541 -14.12 13.08 35.61
C LEU A 541 -13.70 11.75 36.24
N THR A 542 -13.68 10.65 35.48
CA THR A 542 -13.49 9.30 36.05
C THR A 542 -12.50 8.48 35.23
N GLY A 543 -11.42 8.00 35.86
CA GLY A 543 -10.39 7.25 35.13
C GLY A 543 -9.60 8.09 34.13
N ALA A 544 -9.78 9.41 34.13
CA ALA A 544 -9.28 10.28 33.07
C ALA A 544 -7.85 10.75 33.34
N THR A 545 -7.11 11.03 32.28
CA THR A 545 -5.75 11.60 32.36
C THR A 545 -5.68 12.94 31.66
N ILE A 546 -5.29 13.99 32.37
CA ILE A 546 -5.16 15.35 31.85
C ILE A 546 -3.71 15.80 31.95
N ASN A 547 -3.07 15.99 30.80
CA ASN A 547 -1.66 16.36 30.68
C ASN A 547 -1.50 17.70 29.97
N ALA A 548 -0.69 18.59 30.55
CA ALA A 548 -0.27 19.83 29.89
C ALA A 548 1.25 20.02 30.01
N ILE A 549 1.94 20.18 28.88
CA ILE A 549 3.40 20.12 28.81
C ILE A 549 4.10 21.50 28.82
N HIS A 550 3.35 22.60 28.74
CA HIS A 550 3.89 23.96 28.84
C HIS A 550 4.61 24.12 30.19
N ALA A 551 5.91 24.32 30.17
CA ALA A 551 6.72 24.30 31.38
C ALA A 551 6.81 25.68 32.05
N ALA A 552 6.93 25.69 33.39
CA ALA A 552 7.07 26.94 34.14
C ALA A 552 8.41 27.64 33.85
N ASN A 553 9.47 26.87 33.60
CA ASN A 553 10.81 27.36 33.32
C ASN A 553 11.00 27.95 31.91
N GLU A 554 9.97 27.96 31.06
CA GLU A 554 9.96 28.71 29.80
C GLU A 554 9.87 30.24 30.03
N HIS A 555 9.59 30.67 31.26
CA HIS A 555 9.46 32.07 31.66
C HIS A 555 10.57 32.50 32.62
N ALA A 556 10.86 33.81 32.69
CA ALA A 556 12.02 34.31 33.43
C ALA A 556 11.88 34.17 34.95
N ASP A 557 10.65 34.16 35.48
CA ASP A 557 10.37 33.92 36.90
C ASP A 557 8.96 33.33 37.15
N ALA A 558 8.72 32.86 38.39
CA ALA A 558 7.44 32.33 38.83
C ALA A 558 6.24 33.30 38.70
N ARG A 559 6.44 34.63 38.68
CA ARG A 559 5.34 35.59 38.52
C ARG A 559 4.88 35.61 37.07
N GLU A 560 5.81 35.60 36.13
CA GLU A 560 5.53 35.48 34.70
C GLU A 560 4.90 34.14 34.36
N ALA A 561 5.43 33.03 34.88
CA ALA A 561 4.86 31.68 34.70
C ALA A 561 3.41 31.56 35.22
N ASN A 562 3.03 32.40 36.19
CA ASN A 562 1.70 32.42 36.79
C ASN A 562 0.70 33.35 36.09
N LEU A 563 1.12 34.15 35.10
CA LEU A 563 0.19 34.91 34.27
C LEU A 563 -0.79 33.97 33.58
N LYS A 564 -2.05 34.38 33.44
CA LYS A 564 -3.11 33.53 32.88
C LYS A 564 -2.77 32.95 31.51
N GLN A 565 -2.01 33.68 30.68
CA GLN A 565 -1.57 33.25 29.36
C GLN A 565 -0.42 32.23 29.37
N ASN A 566 0.23 32.02 30.51
CA ASN A 566 1.46 31.24 30.66
C ASN A 566 1.24 29.97 31.50
N GLN A 567 0.01 29.72 31.94
CA GLN A 567 -0.36 28.56 32.73
C GLN A 567 -0.52 27.33 31.82
N ALA A 568 0.01 26.19 32.26
CA ALA A 568 -0.16 24.91 31.58
C ALA A 568 -1.64 24.52 31.51
N ILE A 569 -2.38 24.74 32.62
CA ILE A 569 -3.84 24.68 32.63
C ILE A 569 -4.40 25.97 33.22
N GLY A 570 -5.12 26.75 32.42
CA GLY A 570 -5.74 27.99 32.90
C GLY A 570 -6.91 27.73 33.85
N LYS A 571 -7.76 26.76 33.51
CA LYS A 571 -8.93 26.36 34.30
C LYS A 571 -9.34 24.92 34.02
N LEU A 572 -9.45 24.12 35.08
CA LEU A 572 -10.14 22.83 35.11
C LEU A 572 -11.39 22.93 36.00
N ALA A 573 -12.58 22.80 35.41
CA ALA A 573 -13.84 22.84 36.14
C ALA A 573 -14.64 21.56 35.93
N VAL A 574 -14.83 20.80 37.00
CA VAL A 574 -15.63 19.58 37.07
C VAL A 574 -16.86 19.84 37.92
N GLY A 575 -18.05 19.67 37.35
CA GLY A 575 -19.31 19.90 38.05
C GLY A 575 -19.61 18.82 39.10
N GLY A 576 -19.31 17.57 38.76
CA GLY A 576 -19.40 16.38 39.62
C GLY A 576 -18.08 16.05 40.33
N ALA A 577 -17.77 14.75 40.43
CA ALA A 577 -16.59 14.25 41.13
C ALA A 577 -15.38 14.09 40.18
N ILE A 578 -14.17 14.23 40.73
CA ILE A 578 -12.93 13.73 40.14
C ILE A 578 -12.58 12.41 40.85
N VAL A 579 -12.56 11.30 40.13
CA VAL A 579 -12.40 9.96 40.69
C VAL A 579 -11.38 9.17 39.88
N ASN A 580 -10.43 8.51 40.54
CA ASN A 580 -9.42 7.68 39.87
C ASN A 580 -8.74 8.38 38.68
N SER A 581 -8.54 9.68 38.77
CA SER A 581 -8.09 10.51 37.65
C SER A 581 -6.74 11.14 37.95
N VAL A 582 -6.00 11.46 36.89
CA VAL A 582 -4.67 12.04 36.94
C VAL A 582 -4.71 13.40 36.26
N VAL A 583 -4.16 14.41 36.93
CA VAL A 583 -3.92 15.75 36.37
C VAL A 583 -2.46 16.07 36.59
N ASP A 584 -1.65 15.91 35.54
CA ASP A 584 -0.21 16.11 35.58
C ASP A 584 0.19 17.26 34.65
N THR A 585 0.96 18.21 35.13
CA THR A 585 1.37 19.38 34.33
C THR A 585 2.83 19.72 34.52
N ALA A 586 3.47 20.27 33.49
CA ALA A 586 4.85 20.76 33.55
C ALA A 586 4.96 22.19 34.12
N GLY A 587 3.86 22.96 34.10
CA GLY A 587 3.81 24.35 34.54
C GLY A 587 2.66 24.63 35.50
N SER A 588 2.40 25.91 35.77
CA SER A 588 1.37 26.33 36.74
C SER A 588 -0.06 26.02 36.30
N VAL A 589 -0.95 25.86 37.27
CA VAL A 589 -2.39 25.71 37.06
C VAL A 589 -3.16 26.85 37.72
N GLY A 590 -4.01 27.52 36.93
CA GLY A 590 -4.78 28.68 37.36
C GLY A 590 -5.90 28.35 38.34
N SER A 591 -6.74 27.39 38.01
CA SER A 591 -7.71 26.86 38.97
C SER A 591 -8.17 25.46 38.66
N ILE A 592 -8.43 24.70 39.73
CA ILE A 592 -9.15 23.43 39.70
C ILE A 592 -10.40 23.60 40.56
N THR A 593 -11.57 23.30 40.01
CA THR A 593 -12.83 23.25 40.76
C THR A 593 -13.50 21.91 40.56
N ALA A 594 -13.94 21.27 41.65
CA ALA A 594 -14.64 19.99 41.62
C ALA A 594 -15.78 19.95 42.64
N GLY A 595 -16.80 19.13 42.38
CA GLY A 595 -17.82 18.77 43.36
C GLY A 595 -17.24 17.94 44.51
N SER A 596 -16.43 16.93 44.20
CA SER A 596 -15.63 16.15 45.16
C SER A 596 -14.39 15.58 44.47
N VAL A 597 -13.39 15.13 45.23
CA VAL A 597 -12.18 14.50 44.67
C VAL A 597 -11.83 13.25 45.50
N SER A 598 -11.62 12.12 44.82
CA SER A 598 -11.25 10.86 45.48
C SER A 598 -10.30 10.00 44.64
N SER A 599 -9.40 9.27 45.29
CA SER A 599 -8.51 8.30 44.64
C SER A 599 -7.75 8.87 43.44
N SER A 600 -7.41 10.15 43.46
CA SER A 600 -6.89 10.88 42.29
C SER A 600 -5.51 11.48 42.57
N ARG A 601 -4.85 11.96 41.52
CA ARG A 601 -3.55 12.63 41.60
C ARG A 601 -3.61 13.99 40.90
N LEU A 602 -3.20 15.04 41.59
CA LEU A 602 -3.11 16.42 41.07
C LEU A 602 -1.67 16.93 41.23
N PHE A 603 -0.83 16.72 40.22
CA PHE A 603 0.61 17.01 40.26
C PHE A 603 0.96 18.16 39.32
N ILE A 604 1.37 19.28 39.90
CA ILE A 604 1.57 20.56 39.21
C ILE A 604 3.06 20.91 39.17
N GLY A 605 3.62 21.03 37.96
CA GLY A 605 5.07 21.15 37.76
C GLY A 605 5.85 19.85 37.95
N LEU A 606 5.17 18.70 37.92
CA LEU A 606 5.72 17.39 38.27
C LEU A 606 5.40 16.33 37.20
N LEU A 607 5.20 16.77 35.96
CA LEU A 607 4.87 15.89 34.82
C LEU A 607 5.80 14.66 34.77
N GLY A 608 5.21 13.46 34.76
CA GLY A 608 5.94 12.19 34.73
C GLY A 608 6.31 11.61 36.10
N GLN A 609 6.05 12.32 37.21
CA GLN A 609 6.22 11.76 38.55
C GLN A 609 4.97 11.00 38.99
N THR A 610 5.16 9.86 39.66
CA THR A 610 4.05 8.99 40.11
C THR A 610 3.90 8.92 41.63
N LEU A 611 4.89 9.42 42.37
CA LEU A 611 4.94 9.41 43.83
C LEU A 611 4.91 10.83 44.36
N VAL A 612 4.32 11.02 45.54
CA VAL A 612 4.32 12.31 46.23
C VAL A 612 5.77 12.71 46.55
N PRO A 613 6.20 13.95 46.23
CA PRO A 613 7.52 14.45 46.59
C PRO A 613 7.78 14.40 48.11
N THR A 614 9.00 14.03 48.48
CA THR A 614 9.52 13.98 49.86
C THR A 614 10.73 14.89 50.08
N THR A 615 11.26 15.53 49.03
CA THR A 615 12.35 16.52 49.12
C THR A 615 12.14 17.68 48.14
N VAL A 616 12.62 18.88 48.49
CA VAL A 616 12.54 20.07 47.60
C VAL A 616 13.17 19.82 46.24
N SER A 617 14.23 19.00 46.18
CA SER A 617 14.91 18.65 44.92
C SER A 617 14.00 17.94 43.90
N GLN A 618 12.88 17.35 44.32
CA GLN A 618 11.87 16.74 43.45
C GLN A 618 10.87 17.77 42.90
N LEU A 619 10.78 18.96 43.51
CA LEU A 619 9.96 20.10 43.09
C LEU A 619 10.73 21.03 42.13
N THR A 620 11.20 20.45 41.01
CA THR A 620 12.15 21.12 40.10
C THR A 620 11.59 22.34 39.35
N GLN A 621 10.27 22.38 39.11
CA GLN A 621 9.60 23.47 38.39
C GLN A 621 9.08 24.54 39.35
N GLU A 622 9.19 25.82 38.98
CA GLU A 622 8.56 26.95 39.69
C GLU A 622 7.04 27.03 39.44
N ALA A 623 6.35 25.89 39.51
CA ALA A 623 4.94 25.78 39.23
C ALA A 623 4.08 26.02 40.47
N THR A 624 2.94 26.66 40.25
CA THR A 624 1.97 26.99 41.29
C THR A 624 0.61 26.37 40.97
N LEU A 625 -0.02 25.74 41.97
CA LEU A 625 -1.45 25.48 41.97
C LEU A 625 -2.15 26.69 42.60
N ASN A 626 -2.63 27.63 41.77
CA ASN A 626 -3.11 28.93 42.22
C ASN A 626 -4.37 28.84 43.09
N VAL A 627 -5.37 28.10 42.62
CA VAL A 627 -6.63 27.89 43.35
C VAL A 627 -7.12 26.46 43.17
N LEU A 628 -7.38 25.77 44.27
CA LEU A 628 -8.14 24.52 44.30
C LEU A 628 -9.43 24.78 45.07
N THR A 629 -10.58 24.43 44.48
CA THR A 629 -11.89 24.52 45.13
C THR A 629 -12.61 23.18 45.03
N ILE A 630 -12.78 22.50 46.15
CA ILE A 630 -13.54 21.26 46.25
C ILE A 630 -14.78 21.58 47.09
N LYS A 631 -15.97 21.52 46.49
CA LYS A 631 -17.21 21.92 47.17
C LYS A 631 -17.63 20.94 48.26
N GLY A 632 -17.43 19.65 48.01
CA GLY A 632 -17.73 18.53 48.89
C GLY A 632 -16.45 17.94 49.47
N THR A 633 -16.33 16.62 49.39
CA THR A 633 -15.27 15.86 50.07
C THR A 633 -13.99 15.71 49.25
N LEU A 634 -12.84 15.82 49.92
CA LEU A 634 -11.54 15.33 49.46
C LEU A 634 -11.19 14.04 50.24
N ALA A 635 -10.87 12.95 49.54
CA ALA A 635 -10.47 11.67 50.13
C ALA A 635 -9.37 10.99 49.31
N SER A 636 -8.43 10.29 49.96
CA SER A 636 -7.43 9.40 49.30
C SER A 636 -6.80 9.97 48.01
N THR A 637 -6.40 11.24 48.01
CA THR A 637 -5.96 11.97 46.80
C THR A 637 -4.64 12.69 47.07
N ASP A 638 -3.69 12.53 46.17
CA ASP A 638 -2.39 13.17 46.27
C ASP A 638 -2.37 14.49 45.50
N ILE A 639 -1.87 15.55 46.14
CA ILE A 639 -1.82 16.91 45.59
C ILE A 639 -0.43 17.46 45.82
N ALA A 640 0.29 17.77 44.74
CA ALA A 640 1.65 18.29 44.85
C ALA A 640 1.91 19.43 43.86
N SER A 641 2.62 20.44 44.33
CA SER A 641 3.10 21.57 43.53
C SER A 641 4.24 22.23 44.29
N ARG A 642 5.19 22.88 43.62
CA ARG A 642 6.20 23.67 44.35
C ARG A 642 5.53 24.72 45.23
N PHE A 643 4.61 25.50 44.67
CA PHE A 643 3.83 26.46 45.42
C PHE A 643 2.35 26.09 45.46
N LEU A 644 1.81 25.88 46.66
CA LEU A 644 0.38 25.66 46.89
C LEU A 644 -0.28 27.01 47.23
N GLY A 645 -1.19 27.46 46.36
CA GLY A 645 -1.92 28.72 46.52
C GLY A 645 -3.08 28.60 47.50
N LYS A 646 -4.29 28.91 47.05
CA LYS A 646 -5.51 28.86 47.87
C LYS A 646 -6.24 27.54 47.69
N LEU A 647 -6.25 26.72 48.73
CA LEU A 647 -6.97 25.44 48.77
C LEU A 647 -8.25 25.64 49.61
N ASN A 648 -9.41 25.62 48.96
CA ASN A 648 -10.73 25.70 49.60
C ASN A 648 -11.44 24.36 49.47
N ILE A 649 -11.52 23.62 50.56
CA ILE A 649 -12.04 22.26 50.58
C ILE A 649 -13.30 22.23 51.46
N GLY A 650 -14.36 21.59 51.00
CA GLY A 650 -15.63 21.50 51.73
C GLY A 650 -15.46 20.67 52.99
N SER A 651 -15.28 19.37 52.80
CA SER A 651 -15.02 18.39 53.86
C SER A 651 -13.80 17.53 53.54
N VAL A 652 -13.16 17.03 54.58
CA VAL A 652 -11.94 16.22 54.52
C VAL A 652 -12.11 15.04 55.48
N THR A 653 -11.81 13.84 55.00
CA THR A 653 -11.90 12.61 55.80
C THR A 653 -10.66 12.48 56.68
N THR A 654 -10.86 12.36 58.00
CA THR A 654 -9.77 12.29 58.98
C THR A 654 -9.32 10.86 59.32
N ASP A 655 -10.12 9.84 58.97
CA ASP A 655 -9.74 8.44 59.07
C ASP A 655 -9.51 7.90 57.65
N ASN A 656 -8.24 7.72 57.27
CA ASN A 656 -7.84 7.19 55.97
C ASN A 656 -7.20 5.80 56.11
N GLY A 657 -7.54 5.04 57.16
CA GLY A 657 -7.06 3.66 57.34
C GLY A 657 -5.53 3.51 57.40
N GLY A 658 -4.80 4.56 57.80
CA GLY A 658 -3.33 4.57 57.88
C GLY A 658 -2.58 4.79 56.56
N ALA A 659 -3.28 4.95 55.43
CA ALA A 659 -2.65 5.40 54.18
C ALA A 659 -2.71 6.94 54.11
N PRO A 660 -1.63 7.66 53.85
CA PRO A 660 -1.67 9.12 53.74
C PRO A 660 -2.36 9.57 52.44
N PHE A 661 -3.12 10.68 52.48
CA PHE A 661 -3.29 11.53 51.30
C PHE A 661 -2.24 12.63 51.40
N GLY A 662 -1.38 12.77 50.40
CA GLY A 662 -0.21 13.64 50.48
C GLY A 662 -0.46 15.01 49.88
N LEU A 663 -0.53 16.06 50.71
CA LEU A 663 -0.24 17.41 50.21
C LEU A 663 1.28 17.62 50.30
N ALA A 664 1.93 17.95 49.19
CA ALA A 664 3.36 18.27 49.19
C ALA A 664 3.64 19.58 48.46
N GLY A 665 4.47 20.43 49.07
CA GLY A 665 4.97 21.65 48.45
C GLY A 665 6.02 22.36 49.29
N ASP A 666 6.70 23.33 48.69
CA ASP A 666 7.68 24.21 49.37
C ASP A 666 6.96 25.26 50.23
N SER A 667 5.77 25.70 49.80
CA SER A 667 4.93 26.58 50.62
C SER A 667 3.43 26.40 50.36
N LEU A 668 2.64 26.81 51.34
CA LEU A 668 1.19 26.85 51.33
C LEU A 668 0.66 28.24 51.71
N THR A 669 -0.05 28.90 50.80
CA THR A 669 -0.61 30.24 51.05
C THR A 669 -1.83 30.18 51.96
N LEU A 670 -2.80 29.33 51.63
CA LEU A 670 -4.06 29.23 52.38
C LEU A 670 -4.69 27.86 52.20
N LEU A 671 -5.05 27.23 53.32
CA LEU A 671 -5.93 26.06 53.35
C LEU A 671 -7.15 26.38 54.21
N ASN A 672 -8.33 26.35 53.59
CA ASN A 672 -9.62 26.37 54.26
C ASN A 672 -10.27 25.00 54.09
N ALA A 673 -10.63 24.35 55.19
CA ALA A 673 -11.32 23.07 55.14
C ALA A 673 -12.32 22.90 56.29
N ARG A 674 -13.10 21.81 56.28
CA ARG A 674 -13.87 21.36 57.44
C ARG A 674 -13.66 19.89 57.70
N LYS A 675 -13.55 19.51 58.96
CA LYS A 675 -13.65 18.09 59.36
C LYS A 675 -15.03 17.54 59.00
N ALA A 676 -15.15 16.21 59.00
CA ALA A 676 -16.43 15.52 58.85
C ALA A 676 -17.48 15.97 59.89
N ASP A 677 -17.05 16.37 61.09
CA ASP A 677 -17.91 16.90 62.16
C ASP A 677 -18.31 18.39 61.98
N GLY A 678 -17.84 19.05 60.91
CA GLY A 678 -18.14 20.45 60.59
C GLY A 678 -17.16 21.49 61.15
N THR A 679 -16.20 21.08 61.99
CA THR A 679 -15.15 21.94 62.56
C THR A 679 -14.33 22.61 61.47
N ARG A 680 -14.17 23.94 61.55
CA ARG A 680 -13.40 24.72 60.56
C ARG A 680 -11.90 24.54 60.75
N ILE A 681 -11.19 24.41 59.64
CA ILE A 681 -9.73 24.37 59.53
C ILE A 681 -9.31 25.58 58.70
N THR A 682 -8.37 26.36 59.22
CA THR A 682 -7.77 27.49 58.48
C THR A 682 -6.29 27.56 58.78
N ILE A 683 -5.47 27.35 57.76
CA ILE A 683 -4.01 27.42 57.83
C ILE A 683 -3.55 28.46 56.81
N LYS A 684 -2.60 29.33 57.18
CA LYS A 684 -2.17 30.47 56.35
C LYS A 684 -0.65 30.62 56.36
N ASN A 685 -0.10 30.95 55.20
CA ASN A 685 1.30 31.36 55.00
C ASN A 685 2.31 30.42 55.68
N VAL A 686 2.24 29.14 55.34
CA VAL A 686 3.16 28.12 55.85
C VAL A 686 4.31 27.93 54.86
N THR A 687 5.53 28.00 55.37
CA THR A 687 6.79 27.87 54.62
C THR A 687 7.77 26.88 55.22
N THR A 688 7.44 26.31 56.39
CA THR A 688 8.24 25.25 57.02
C THR A 688 7.33 24.15 57.58
N GLN A 689 7.85 22.92 57.68
CA GLN A 689 7.12 21.82 58.30
C GLN A 689 6.70 22.14 59.75
N ALA A 690 7.55 22.83 60.52
CA ALA A 690 7.24 23.20 61.90
C ALA A 690 6.06 24.17 62.03
N GLU A 691 5.92 25.14 61.10
CA GLU A 691 4.76 26.04 61.03
C GLU A 691 3.46 25.27 60.71
N PHE A 692 3.57 24.26 59.84
CA PHE A 692 2.45 23.37 59.54
C PHE A 692 2.04 22.55 60.76
N ASP A 693 3.00 21.84 61.37
CA ASP A 693 2.81 20.97 62.52
C ASP A 693 2.19 21.72 63.71
N ALA A 694 2.63 22.95 63.96
CA ALA A 694 2.04 23.83 64.97
C ALA A 694 0.57 24.18 64.64
N SER A 695 0.25 24.39 63.36
CA SER A 695 -1.10 24.73 62.90
C SER A 695 -2.07 23.54 62.98
N ILE A 696 -1.62 22.31 62.73
CA ILE A 696 -2.45 21.09 62.82
C ILE A 696 -2.56 20.54 64.24
N GLY A 697 -1.53 20.67 65.07
CA GLY A 697 -1.49 20.15 66.44
C GLY A 697 -2.58 20.77 67.33
N ALA A 698 -2.94 22.03 67.06
CA ALA A 698 -4.02 22.72 67.75
C ALA A 698 -5.44 22.24 67.35
N ILE A 699 -5.57 21.50 66.24
CA ILE A 699 -6.85 21.16 65.60
C ILE A 699 -7.12 19.65 65.67
N GLY A 700 -6.15 18.80 65.99
CA GLY A 700 -6.32 17.35 66.14
C GLY A 700 -6.53 16.65 64.80
N LEU A 701 -5.58 16.84 63.88
CA LEU A 701 -5.52 16.24 62.54
C LEU A 701 -4.22 15.43 62.35
N GLY A 702 -3.85 14.59 63.32
CA GLY A 702 -2.57 13.87 63.33
C GLY A 702 -2.35 12.90 62.16
N ASP A 703 -3.43 12.47 61.49
CA ASP A 703 -3.38 11.54 60.36
C ASP A 703 -3.25 12.23 58.99
N TRP A 704 -3.16 13.56 58.96
CA TRP A 704 -2.93 14.33 57.73
C TRP A 704 -1.45 14.39 57.40
N ASN A 705 -1.03 13.69 56.34
CA ASN A 705 0.36 13.71 55.89
C ASN A 705 0.58 14.86 54.90
N VAL A 706 0.98 16.02 55.43
CA VAL A 706 1.37 17.18 54.62
C VAL A 706 2.85 17.41 54.79
N ALA A 707 3.57 17.45 53.67
CA ALA A 707 5.00 17.73 53.62
C ALA A 707 5.22 19.15 53.10
N ILE A 708 5.71 20.03 53.98
CA ILE A 708 6.28 21.32 53.61
C ILE A 708 7.79 21.13 53.55
N LEU A 709 8.30 21.04 52.31
CA LEU A 709 9.60 20.44 51.99
C LEU A 709 10.78 21.40 52.10
#